data_AF-D7EB73-F1
#
_entry.id   AF-D7EB73-F1
#
_cell.length_a   1.000
_cell.length_b   1.000
_cell.length_c   1.000
_cell.angle_alpha   90.00
_cell.angle_beta   90.00
_cell.angle_gamma   90.00
#
_symmetry.space_group_name_H-M   'P 1'
#
loop_
_entity.id
_entity.type
_entity.pdbx_description
1 polymer ?
#
loop_
_entity_poly.entity_id
_entity_poly.type
_entity_poly.pdbx_seq_one_letter_code
_entity_poly.pdbx_strand_id
1 'polypeptide(L)'
;MNKILTMALSALMVLALFAMVSPASAEEHTVDQIDVRGPVWNMQADEVNVTIGHDGTTTETFTLGKDAGSWGITDNTVWDLDDTTTYGELSDFSDWRDFKNNVLANINTSTTAEINNVTITGLYNEDAQVVFKTIDGLSKTVGDGNGPLGSGIADSLVTLEANSDNFAAFWYDLADDESSENIIVNVSESTSDKKLEDDTEALLYKSTIVSGIESEFDFNNNESNPWTYQKIGFLAEEYVPIVEDEADKLSKLVMDDDTSHTIRTGESLELADGYAITPQQIDVEGDKVWLELTKDGEFVDDKVITVTEGTNTWTYDQDVMGEDDIVTLKVNIDEVFQGQVDSLAVIEGVWQIADDGIELESEDSYGNMEIDTVDGNTIDMILSSSITLNKDDTYNVMEDIHFTTADADELRFHLTRSITEPGTYEVRGTVANESEFNDLGTITWTPKGETGYSFAGFWYDLADNRDSEKLMVDVGHLSDTDRQLSDDPSDVRYKSTIVSGIESEFDFNNNESNPWTYQKIGFLAEEYVPIVEDEADKLSKLVMDDDTSHTIRTGESLELADGYAITPQQIDVEGDKVWLELTKDGEFVDDKVITVTEGTNTWTYDQDVMGEDDIVTLKVNIDEVFQGQVDSLAVIEGVWQIADDGIELESEDSYGNMEIDTVDGNTIDMILSSSITLSDDSEQHLMEDIYFKVADSDDVRFYPYVEKTIAGEEPEEDMPTAAFSASPMSGNAPLEVTFTDESENADEYEWDFGNGETSTDANPTTTYEEAGEYTVTLTVSNDAGEDTAEETITVNPEGTPEEPEMPTADFSANTTSGTAPLTVEFTDNSENAENYEWDFGNGETSTEANPTVTYEEADEYTVTLTVSNDAGEDTAETTITVDAAEEPGDGEGNGVPGFEAVFAIAGLLAIAFLVRRNRN
;
A
#
# COMPACT_ATOMS: atom_id res chain seq x y z
N MET A 1 3.19 -54.31 4.83
CA MET A 1 4.55 -54.11 4.30
C MET A 1 4.54 -53.83 2.81
N ASN A 2 4.14 -54.74 1.92
CA ASN A 2 4.09 -54.41 0.47
C ASN A 2 3.09 -53.29 0.10
N LYS A 3 1.94 -53.15 0.78
CA LYS A 3 1.02 -52.01 0.53
C LYS A 3 1.55 -50.65 1.00
N ILE A 4 2.37 -50.62 2.05
CA ILE A 4 3.00 -49.39 2.57
C ILE A 4 4.16 -48.98 1.66
N LEU A 5 4.87 -49.97 1.10
CA LEU A 5 5.94 -49.72 0.13
C LEU A 5 5.40 -49.22 -1.23
N THR A 6 4.18 -49.61 -1.62
CA THR A 6 3.55 -49.10 -2.87
C THR A 6 2.99 -47.69 -2.69
N MET A 7 2.42 -47.35 -1.52
CA MET A 7 2.02 -45.96 -1.22
C MET A 7 3.22 -45.02 -1.07
N ALA A 8 4.31 -45.47 -0.44
CA ALA A 8 5.53 -44.67 -0.34
C ALA A 8 6.22 -44.47 -1.69
N LEU A 9 6.14 -45.44 -2.62
CA LEU A 9 6.71 -45.29 -3.97
C LEU A 9 5.83 -44.43 -4.87
N SER A 10 4.50 -44.42 -4.67
CA SER A 10 3.60 -43.50 -5.36
C SER A 10 3.73 -42.06 -4.83
N ALA A 11 3.91 -41.87 -3.52
CA ALA A 11 4.20 -40.56 -2.94
C ALA A 11 5.57 -40.01 -3.35
N LEU A 12 6.61 -40.87 -3.45
CA LEU A 12 7.92 -40.45 -3.97
C LEU A 12 7.92 -40.18 -5.49
N MET A 13 6.96 -40.76 -6.24
CA MET A 13 6.84 -40.57 -7.69
C MET A 13 5.99 -39.34 -8.04
N VAL A 14 5.11 -38.90 -7.13
CA VAL A 14 4.44 -37.59 -7.18
C VAL A 14 5.40 -36.48 -6.77
N LEU A 15 6.22 -36.67 -5.73
CA LEU A 15 7.29 -35.72 -5.38
C LEU A 15 8.43 -35.63 -6.42
N ALA A 16 8.65 -36.68 -7.22
CA ALA A 16 9.68 -36.68 -8.25
C ALA A 16 9.18 -36.20 -9.63
N LEU A 17 7.86 -36.05 -9.82
CA LEU A 17 7.30 -35.38 -11.00
C LEU A 17 7.34 -33.84 -10.86
N PHE A 18 7.34 -33.33 -9.62
CA PHE A 18 7.56 -31.91 -9.30
C PHE A 18 9.03 -31.46 -9.30
N ALA A 19 9.98 -32.34 -9.62
CA ALA A 19 11.42 -32.05 -9.50
C ALA A 19 12.22 -32.25 -10.80
N MET A 20 11.56 -32.32 -11.96
CA MET A 20 12.22 -32.39 -13.27
C MET A 20 11.45 -31.61 -14.34
N VAL A 21 11.29 -30.31 -14.12
CA VAL A 21 11.52 -29.20 -15.05
C VAL A 21 11.70 -28.03 -14.07
N SER A 22 12.90 -27.47 -14.01
CA SER A 22 13.04 -26.13 -13.44
C SER A 22 12.63 -25.22 -14.58
N PRO A 23 11.49 -24.51 -14.54
CA PRO A 23 11.50 -23.20 -15.15
C PRO A 23 12.58 -22.38 -14.43
N ALA A 24 13.17 -21.42 -15.13
CA ALA A 24 13.96 -20.39 -14.50
C ALA A 24 13.16 -19.80 -13.32
N SER A 25 13.85 -19.51 -12.22
CA SER A 25 13.40 -18.80 -11.03
C SER A 25 11.90 -18.44 -10.99
N ALA A 26 11.11 -19.19 -10.22
CA ALA A 26 9.93 -18.59 -9.59
C ALA A 26 10.46 -17.68 -8.47
N GLU A 27 11.07 -16.56 -8.86
CA GLU A 27 11.04 -15.37 -8.00
C GLU A 27 9.56 -14.99 -7.91
N GLU A 28 9.04 -14.83 -6.70
CA GLU A 28 7.73 -14.21 -6.55
C GLU A 28 7.78 -12.89 -7.34
N HIS A 29 6.85 -12.70 -8.28
CA HIS A 29 6.76 -11.49 -9.10
C HIS A 29 6.34 -10.33 -8.19
N THR A 30 7.30 -9.83 -7.41
CA THR A 30 7.10 -8.74 -6.48
C THR A 30 7.25 -7.42 -7.23
N VAL A 31 6.28 -6.53 -7.05
CA VAL A 31 6.29 -5.18 -7.58
C VAL A 31 6.28 -4.17 -6.43
N ASP A 32 6.83 -2.98 -6.64
CA ASP A 32 6.80 -1.92 -5.63
C ASP A 32 5.40 -1.30 -5.47
N GLN A 33 4.59 -1.37 -6.54
CA GLN A 33 3.26 -0.80 -6.62
C GLN A 33 2.42 -1.56 -7.66
N ILE A 34 1.11 -1.66 -7.41
CA ILE A 34 0.14 -2.21 -8.35
C ILE A 34 -0.80 -1.09 -8.80
N ASP A 35 -0.80 -0.81 -10.11
CA ASP A 35 -1.74 0.10 -10.73
C ASP A 35 -2.89 -0.66 -11.39
N VAL A 36 -4.06 -0.60 -10.78
CA VAL A 36 -5.31 -1.13 -11.36
C VAL A 36 -5.86 -0.09 -12.31
N ARG A 37 -5.69 -0.32 -13.61
CA ARG A 37 -6.16 0.58 -14.68
C ARG A 37 -7.68 0.48 -14.87
N GLY A 38 -8.33 1.63 -14.97
CA GLY A 38 -9.73 1.78 -15.37
C GLY A 38 -9.92 1.98 -16.87
N PRO A 39 -11.08 2.55 -17.29
CA PRO A 39 -11.34 2.80 -18.69
C PRO A 39 -10.35 3.85 -19.25
N VAL A 40 -9.85 3.57 -20.45
CA VAL A 40 -9.02 4.53 -21.19
C VAL A 40 -9.93 5.44 -22.01
N TRP A 41 -9.91 6.73 -21.72
CA TRP A 41 -10.61 7.73 -22.49
C TRP A 41 -9.66 8.42 -23.45
N ASN A 42 -9.79 8.08 -24.73
CA ASN A 42 -9.13 8.79 -25.81
C ASN A 42 -10.09 9.86 -26.36
N MET A 43 -9.73 11.13 -26.31
CA MET A 43 -10.60 12.19 -26.85
C MET A 43 -10.53 12.29 -28.38
N GLN A 44 -9.67 11.50 -29.03
CA GLN A 44 -9.58 11.43 -30.49
C GLN A 44 -10.68 10.56 -31.11
N ALA A 45 -11.31 11.02 -32.19
CA ALA A 45 -12.24 10.22 -32.99
C ALA A 45 -12.04 10.41 -34.50
N ASP A 46 -12.18 9.32 -35.25
CA ASP A 46 -12.16 9.29 -36.72
C ASP A 46 -13.58 9.23 -37.31
N GLU A 47 -14.50 8.65 -36.55
CA GLU A 47 -15.90 8.49 -36.89
C GLU A 47 -16.77 8.85 -35.68
N VAL A 48 -17.94 9.44 -35.92
CA VAL A 48 -18.91 9.75 -34.88
C VAL A 48 -20.28 9.26 -35.30
N ASN A 49 -20.87 8.39 -34.48
CA ASN A 49 -22.23 7.94 -34.64
C ASN A 49 -23.17 8.81 -33.81
N VAL A 50 -24.23 9.30 -34.44
CA VAL A 50 -25.30 10.03 -33.77
C VAL A 50 -26.58 9.23 -33.90
N THR A 51 -27.07 8.71 -32.78
CA THR A 51 -28.34 7.97 -32.69
C THR A 51 -29.43 8.87 -32.12
N ILE A 52 -30.63 8.83 -32.69
CA ILE A 52 -31.78 9.61 -32.24
C ILE A 52 -32.92 8.64 -31.92
N GLY A 53 -33.41 8.65 -30.69
CA GLY A 53 -34.58 7.86 -30.27
C GLY A 53 -35.89 8.63 -30.46
N HIS A 54 -36.90 7.92 -30.98
CA HIS A 54 -38.25 8.39 -31.25
C HIS A 54 -39.30 7.54 -30.53
N ASP A 55 -40.29 8.20 -29.91
CA ASP A 55 -41.51 7.61 -29.35
C ASP A 55 -41.28 6.34 -28.47
N GLY A 56 -40.08 6.22 -27.86
CA GLY A 56 -39.66 5.14 -26.96
C GLY A 56 -39.46 3.77 -27.60
N THR A 57 -39.49 3.64 -28.94
CA THR A 57 -39.39 2.31 -29.62
C THR A 57 -38.64 2.29 -30.94
N THR A 58 -38.31 3.44 -31.53
CA THR A 58 -37.62 3.51 -32.83
C THR A 58 -36.39 4.41 -32.72
N THR A 59 -35.24 3.94 -33.19
CA THR A 59 -33.99 4.73 -33.25
C THR A 59 -33.55 4.95 -34.69
N GLU A 60 -32.93 6.10 -34.96
CA GLU A 60 -32.26 6.41 -36.23
C GLU A 60 -30.80 6.75 -35.93
N THR A 61 -29.84 6.04 -36.51
CA THR A 61 -28.40 6.32 -36.38
C THR A 61 -27.84 6.84 -37.69
N PHE A 62 -27.01 7.87 -37.63
CA PHE A 62 -26.21 8.33 -38.75
C PHE A 62 -24.76 8.53 -38.35
N THR A 63 -23.89 8.37 -39.33
CA THR A 63 -22.43 8.38 -39.15
C THR A 63 -21.84 9.63 -39.77
N LEU A 64 -20.92 10.26 -39.05
CA LEU A 64 -20.09 11.36 -39.51
C LEU A 64 -18.65 10.84 -39.55
N GLY A 65 -18.01 10.89 -40.72
CA GLY A 65 -16.63 10.43 -40.88
C GLY A 65 -15.67 11.58 -41.22
N LYS A 66 -14.39 11.40 -40.92
CA LYS A 66 -13.30 12.28 -41.33
C LYS A 66 -12.97 12.10 -42.82
N ASP A 67 -13.65 12.81 -43.72
CA ASP A 67 -13.31 12.83 -45.16
C ASP A 67 -12.33 13.98 -45.49
N ALA A 68 -11.07 13.66 -45.77
CA ALA A 68 -10.03 14.59 -46.24
C ALA A 68 -9.85 15.86 -45.37
N GLY A 69 -9.87 15.69 -44.04
CA GLY A 69 -9.67 16.79 -43.07
C GLY A 69 -10.92 17.66 -42.84
N SER A 70 -12.10 17.15 -43.20
CA SER A 70 -13.39 17.76 -42.91
C SER A 70 -14.39 16.68 -42.50
N TRP A 71 -15.03 16.87 -41.35
CA TRP A 71 -16.19 16.07 -40.99
C TRP A 71 -17.36 16.39 -41.93
N GLY A 72 -18.01 15.37 -42.48
CA GLY A 72 -19.16 15.49 -43.39
C GLY A 72 -20.14 14.33 -43.23
N ILE A 73 -21.38 14.53 -43.67
CA ILE A 73 -22.44 13.50 -43.59
C ILE A 73 -22.24 12.49 -44.71
N THR A 74 -21.95 11.25 -44.35
CA THR A 74 -21.70 10.17 -45.32
C THR A 74 -22.99 9.52 -45.84
N ASP A 75 -24.12 9.63 -45.12
CA ASP A 75 -25.43 9.15 -45.57
C ASP A 75 -26.57 10.15 -45.29
N ASN A 76 -27.14 10.75 -46.35
CA ASN A 76 -28.07 11.88 -46.27
C ASN A 76 -29.48 11.50 -46.80
N THR A 77 -30.20 10.65 -46.08
CA THR A 77 -31.55 10.23 -46.51
C THR A 77 -32.73 10.86 -45.75
N VAL A 78 -32.52 11.57 -44.62
CA VAL A 78 -33.64 11.97 -43.75
C VAL A 78 -33.64 13.43 -43.24
N TRP A 79 -32.50 14.15 -43.18
CA TRP A 79 -32.42 15.45 -42.48
C TRP A 79 -31.57 16.52 -43.18
N ASP A 80 -32.02 17.78 -43.18
CA ASP A 80 -31.34 18.96 -43.77
C ASP A 80 -30.35 19.55 -42.76
N LEU A 81 -29.32 18.76 -42.40
CA LEU A 81 -28.12 19.27 -41.72
C LEU A 81 -27.31 20.08 -42.75
N ASP A 82 -26.83 21.27 -42.39
CA ASP A 82 -26.07 22.12 -43.31
C ASP A 82 -24.71 21.47 -43.62
N ASP A 83 -24.64 20.80 -44.78
CA ASP A 83 -23.48 20.12 -45.41
C ASP A 83 -22.31 21.08 -45.77
N THR A 84 -22.27 22.27 -45.15
CA THR A 84 -21.18 23.26 -45.31
C THR A 84 -20.41 23.52 -44.02
N THR A 85 -20.84 22.95 -42.89
CA THR A 85 -20.15 23.09 -41.59
C THR A 85 -18.99 22.09 -41.52
N THR A 86 -17.78 22.63 -41.52
CA THR A 86 -16.53 21.89 -41.29
C THR A 86 -16.29 21.82 -39.79
N TYR A 87 -16.18 20.62 -39.22
CA TYR A 87 -15.76 20.45 -37.83
C TYR A 87 -14.23 20.31 -37.77
N GLY A 88 -13.60 20.79 -36.70
CA GLY A 88 -12.16 20.61 -36.43
C GLY A 88 -11.82 19.16 -36.08
N GLU A 89 -10.56 18.90 -35.72
CA GLU A 89 -10.22 17.61 -35.10
C GLU A 89 -10.91 17.54 -33.73
N LEU A 90 -11.39 16.35 -33.34
CA LEU A 90 -11.91 16.13 -32.00
C LEU A 90 -10.74 15.55 -31.21
N SER A 91 -10.18 16.33 -30.29
CA SER A 91 -8.95 15.96 -29.57
C SER A 91 -8.96 16.32 -28.09
N ASP A 92 -9.94 17.09 -27.63
CA ASP A 92 -10.03 17.60 -26.25
C ASP A 92 -11.48 17.89 -25.79
N PHE A 93 -11.67 18.30 -24.53
CA PHE A 93 -13.01 18.58 -23.98
C PHE A 93 -13.75 19.70 -24.72
N SER A 94 -13.02 20.72 -25.15
CA SER A 94 -13.59 21.88 -25.84
C SER A 94 -14.12 21.51 -27.23
N ASP A 95 -13.36 20.68 -27.97
CA ASP A 95 -13.72 20.20 -29.30
C ASP A 95 -15.04 19.42 -29.25
N TRP A 96 -15.16 18.48 -28.30
CA TRP A 96 -16.37 17.66 -28.12
C TRP A 96 -17.58 18.48 -27.70
N ARG A 97 -17.40 19.44 -26.78
CA ARG A 97 -18.45 20.36 -26.38
C ARG A 97 -18.95 21.21 -27.54
N ASP A 98 -18.04 21.77 -28.33
CA ASP A 98 -18.38 22.58 -29.51
C ASP A 98 -19.03 21.73 -30.61
N PHE A 99 -18.55 20.51 -30.82
CA PHE A 99 -19.16 19.54 -31.74
C PHE A 99 -20.61 19.24 -31.34
N LYS A 100 -20.86 18.86 -30.07
CA LYS A 100 -22.20 18.63 -29.51
C LYS A 100 -23.13 19.82 -29.79
N ASN A 101 -22.70 21.01 -29.40
CA ASN A 101 -23.49 22.23 -29.52
C ASN A 101 -23.88 22.51 -30.98
N ASN A 102 -22.96 22.27 -31.92
CA ASN A 102 -23.20 22.43 -33.34
C ASN A 102 -24.15 21.35 -33.90
N VAL A 103 -23.99 20.08 -33.52
CA VAL A 103 -24.89 18.99 -33.94
C VAL A 103 -26.31 19.27 -33.45
N LEU A 104 -26.50 19.56 -32.16
CA LEU A 104 -27.81 19.87 -31.58
C LEU A 104 -28.47 21.11 -32.22
N ALA A 105 -27.68 22.13 -32.57
CA ALA A 105 -28.20 23.30 -33.27
C ALA A 105 -28.75 22.99 -34.67
N ASN A 106 -28.30 21.91 -35.32
CA ASN A 106 -28.65 21.60 -36.71
C ASN A 106 -29.66 20.44 -36.89
N ILE A 107 -30.06 19.75 -35.82
CA ILE A 107 -31.16 18.77 -35.86
C ILE A 107 -32.50 19.49 -36.09
N ASN A 108 -33.04 19.39 -37.31
CA ASN A 108 -34.23 20.12 -37.77
C ASN A 108 -35.47 19.23 -37.96
N THR A 109 -36.33 19.05 -36.94
CA THR A 109 -37.59 18.22 -36.96
C THR A 109 -38.40 18.36 -38.28
N SER A 110 -38.33 17.38 -39.20
CA SER A 110 -39.11 17.36 -40.45
C SER A 110 -40.37 16.47 -40.37
N THR A 111 -40.43 15.61 -39.34
CA THR A 111 -41.50 14.63 -39.10
C THR A 111 -42.25 14.92 -37.78
N THR A 112 -43.46 14.38 -37.66
CA THR A 112 -44.38 14.55 -36.52
C THR A 112 -44.00 13.77 -35.24
N ALA A 113 -42.81 13.17 -35.19
CA ALA A 113 -42.37 12.29 -34.10
C ALA A 113 -41.72 13.09 -32.96
N GLU A 114 -41.91 12.63 -31.72
CA GLU A 114 -41.25 13.19 -30.54
C GLU A 114 -39.84 12.60 -30.46
N ILE A 115 -38.81 13.45 -30.39
CA ILE A 115 -37.43 13.02 -30.09
C ILE A 115 -37.35 12.87 -28.59
N ASN A 116 -36.93 11.69 -28.10
CA ASN A 116 -36.83 11.37 -26.68
C ASN A 116 -35.39 11.40 -26.16
N ASN A 117 -34.42 11.01 -27.00
CA ASN A 117 -33.00 11.03 -26.68
C ASN A 117 -32.14 11.18 -27.93
N VAL A 118 -30.89 11.59 -27.74
CA VAL A 118 -29.83 11.61 -28.75
C VAL A 118 -28.59 10.97 -28.12
N THR A 119 -27.91 10.06 -28.80
CA THR A 119 -26.65 9.48 -28.34
C THR A 119 -25.57 9.88 -29.34
N ILE A 120 -24.44 10.40 -28.86
CA ILE A 120 -23.27 10.70 -29.70
C ILE A 120 -22.17 9.75 -29.26
N THR A 121 -21.62 8.97 -30.17
CA THR A 121 -20.58 7.97 -29.88
C THR A 121 -19.38 8.26 -30.76
N GLY A 122 -18.21 8.47 -30.13
CA GLY A 122 -16.94 8.60 -30.84
C GLY A 122 -16.36 7.23 -31.13
N LEU A 123 -15.89 7.02 -32.34
CA LEU A 123 -15.19 5.81 -32.75
C LEU A 123 -13.78 6.19 -33.21
N TYR A 124 -12.80 5.44 -32.73
CA TYR A 124 -11.39 5.64 -33.02
C TYR A 124 -10.79 4.36 -33.62
N ASN A 125 -10.31 4.42 -34.86
CA ASN A 125 -9.93 3.23 -35.64
C ASN A 125 -11.05 2.16 -35.78
N GLU A 126 -10.76 1.01 -36.42
CA GLU A 126 -11.74 -0.07 -36.61
C GLU A 126 -12.10 -0.81 -35.29
N ASP A 127 -11.35 -0.60 -34.20
CA ASP A 127 -11.38 -1.46 -33.00
C ASP A 127 -11.55 -0.75 -31.64
N ALA A 128 -11.28 0.57 -31.47
CA ALA A 128 -11.37 1.24 -30.16
C ALA A 128 -12.55 2.24 -30.07
N GLN A 129 -13.47 2.02 -29.12
CA GLN A 129 -14.66 2.86 -28.96
C GLN A 129 -14.49 3.88 -27.83
N VAL A 130 -14.80 5.14 -28.12
CA VAL A 130 -14.99 6.17 -27.10
C VAL A 130 -16.50 6.37 -26.95
N VAL A 131 -17.09 5.56 -26.08
CA VAL A 131 -18.55 5.58 -25.87
C VAL A 131 -18.90 6.72 -24.92
N PHE A 132 -19.25 7.89 -25.46
CA PHE A 132 -19.97 8.89 -24.69
C PHE A 132 -21.42 8.43 -24.52
N LYS A 133 -21.88 8.33 -23.27
CA LYS A 133 -23.25 7.93 -22.96
C LYS A 133 -24.24 9.09 -23.16
N THR A 134 -25.48 8.68 -23.37
CA THR A 134 -26.65 9.35 -23.96
C THR A 134 -27.02 10.75 -23.44
N ILE A 135 -27.44 11.64 -24.36
CA ILE A 135 -28.30 12.79 -24.06
C ILE A 135 -29.74 12.27 -23.90
N ASP A 136 -30.16 11.98 -22.67
CA ASP A 136 -31.54 11.58 -22.36
C ASP A 136 -32.45 12.78 -22.02
N GLY A 137 -33.76 12.63 -22.25
CA GLY A 137 -34.78 13.59 -21.77
C GLY A 137 -35.18 14.71 -22.74
N LEU A 138 -34.89 14.56 -24.04
CA LEU A 138 -35.37 15.47 -25.06
C LEU A 138 -36.89 15.33 -25.23
N SER A 139 -37.63 16.42 -25.38
CA SER A 139 -38.97 16.38 -25.98
C SER A 139 -39.19 17.64 -26.81
N LYS A 140 -39.46 17.45 -28.10
CA LYS A 140 -39.95 18.51 -28.98
C LYS A 140 -41.14 17.99 -29.76
N THR A 141 -42.33 18.49 -29.43
CA THR A 141 -43.55 18.17 -30.16
C THR A 141 -43.70 19.09 -31.38
N VAL A 142 -44.15 18.57 -32.53
CA VAL A 142 -44.42 19.40 -33.71
C VAL A 142 -45.54 20.42 -33.45
N GLY A 143 -45.14 21.69 -33.30
CA GLY A 143 -46.04 22.81 -33.03
C GLY A 143 -45.33 24.12 -32.66
N ASP A 144 -44.11 24.04 -32.15
CA ASP A 144 -43.36 25.19 -31.60
C ASP A 144 -42.52 25.97 -32.62
N GLY A 145 -42.68 25.66 -33.91
CA GLY A 145 -42.04 26.35 -35.04
C GLY A 145 -40.79 25.63 -35.57
N ASN A 146 -40.51 25.84 -36.87
CA ASN A 146 -39.24 25.43 -37.48
C ASN A 146 -38.12 26.29 -36.89
N GLY A 147 -37.40 25.75 -35.92
CA GLY A 147 -36.21 26.35 -35.32
C GLY A 147 -35.33 25.26 -34.71
N PRO A 148 -34.05 25.56 -34.44
CA PRO A 148 -33.11 24.61 -33.83
C PRO A 148 -33.59 24.15 -32.46
N LEU A 149 -33.10 23.01 -31.99
CA LEU A 149 -33.39 22.46 -30.64
C LEU A 149 -32.88 23.40 -29.51
N GLY A 150 -31.95 24.31 -29.79
CA GLY A 150 -31.13 25.02 -28.81
C GLY A 150 -31.74 26.22 -28.07
N SER A 151 -32.72 26.04 -27.17
CA SER A 151 -32.86 26.98 -26.03
C SER A 151 -33.59 26.47 -24.78
N GLY A 152 -33.87 25.18 -24.66
CA GLY A 152 -34.60 24.63 -23.50
C GLY A 152 -34.37 23.14 -23.25
N ILE A 153 -33.28 22.61 -23.78
CA ILE A 153 -32.80 21.26 -23.50
C ILE A 153 -31.95 21.41 -22.24
N ALA A 154 -32.26 20.65 -21.19
CA ALA A 154 -31.36 20.52 -20.04
C ALA A 154 -29.96 20.18 -20.58
N ASP A 155 -28.89 20.73 -19.99
CA ASP A 155 -27.49 20.44 -20.33
C ASP A 155 -27.18 18.96 -20.16
N SER A 156 -27.70 18.14 -21.06
CA SER A 156 -27.48 16.71 -21.09
C SER A 156 -26.04 16.50 -21.53
N LEU A 157 -25.33 15.87 -20.61
CA LEU A 157 -23.89 15.86 -20.47
C LEU A 157 -23.25 14.96 -21.54
N VAL A 158 -22.09 15.35 -22.05
CA VAL A 158 -21.19 14.39 -22.70
C VAL A 158 -20.41 13.78 -21.54
N THR A 159 -20.79 12.57 -21.11
CA THR A 159 -20.21 11.94 -19.92
C THR A 159 -19.23 10.85 -20.29
N LEU A 160 -18.15 10.79 -19.53
CA LEU A 160 -17.32 9.61 -19.40
C LEU A 160 -17.69 8.95 -18.07
N GLU A 161 -17.83 7.63 -18.05
CA GLU A 161 -18.31 6.87 -16.90
C GLU A 161 -17.30 5.77 -16.57
N ALA A 162 -16.88 5.71 -15.31
CA ALA A 162 -16.14 4.58 -14.75
C ALA A 162 -17.01 3.95 -13.65
N ASN A 163 -17.26 2.65 -13.74
CA ASN A 163 -18.04 1.87 -12.78
C ASN A 163 -17.39 0.48 -12.62
N SER A 164 -17.95 -0.41 -11.80
CA SER A 164 -17.42 -1.77 -11.61
C SER A 164 -17.26 -2.58 -12.89
N ASP A 165 -18.05 -2.29 -13.93
CA ASP A 165 -18.00 -3.04 -15.19
C ASP A 165 -16.72 -2.76 -15.96
N ASN A 166 -16.16 -1.55 -15.86
CA ASN A 166 -15.01 -1.11 -16.65
C ASN A 166 -13.83 -0.59 -15.82
N PHE A 167 -13.99 -0.49 -14.50
CA PHE A 167 -12.94 -0.17 -13.55
C PHE A 167 -12.87 -1.25 -12.48
N ALA A 168 -11.93 -2.18 -12.69
CA ALA A 168 -11.73 -3.36 -11.85
C ALA A 168 -11.47 -3.07 -10.37
N ALA A 169 -10.99 -1.86 -10.07
CA ALA A 169 -10.71 -1.43 -8.70
C ALA A 169 -11.97 -1.26 -7.85
N PHE A 170 -13.10 -0.90 -8.47
CA PHE A 170 -14.35 -0.70 -7.73
C PHE A 170 -14.93 -2.02 -7.24
N TRP A 171 -15.55 -1.92 -6.06
CA TRP A 171 -16.20 -3.05 -5.43
C TRP A 171 -17.29 -3.64 -6.34
N TYR A 172 -17.32 -4.97 -6.39
CA TYR A 172 -18.27 -5.75 -7.16
C TYR A 172 -18.51 -7.08 -6.45
N ASP A 173 -19.78 -7.37 -6.15
CA ASP A 173 -20.20 -8.65 -5.60
C ASP A 173 -20.43 -9.65 -6.74
N LEU A 174 -19.51 -10.62 -6.86
CA LEU A 174 -19.54 -11.57 -7.96
C LEU A 174 -20.69 -12.57 -7.85
N ALA A 175 -21.15 -12.92 -6.65
CA ALA A 175 -22.26 -13.86 -6.46
C ALA A 175 -23.60 -13.22 -6.82
N ASP A 176 -23.82 -11.98 -6.36
CA ASP A 176 -25.10 -11.28 -6.52
C ASP A 176 -25.20 -10.41 -7.80
N ASP A 177 -24.11 -10.17 -8.54
CA ASP A 177 -24.05 -9.27 -9.72
C ASP A 177 -24.22 -7.79 -9.36
N GLU A 178 -23.75 -7.40 -8.19
CA GLU A 178 -24.06 -6.08 -7.63
C GLU A 178 -22.82 -5.19 -7.49
N SER A 179 -23.05 -3.88 -7.60
CA SER A 179 -22.04 -2.83 -7.42
C SER A 179 -22.69 -1.52 -7.02
N SER A 180 -21.90 -0.57 -6.53
CA SER A 180 -22.43 0.70 -6.03
C SER A 180 -21.77 1.95 -6.60
N GLU A 181 -20.52 1.83 -7.09
CA GLU A 181 -19.64 2.97 -7.32
C GLU A 181 -19.66 3.47 -8.77
N ASN A 182 -19.59 4.78 -8.94
CA ASN A 182 -19.57 5.42 -10.23
C ASN A 182 -18.79 6.74 -10.21
N ILE A 183 -17.86 6.93 -11.15
CA ILE A 183 -17.23 8.21 -11.45
C ILE A 183 -17.72 8.71 -12.80
N ILE A 184 -18.24 9.93 -12.81
CA ILE A 184 -18.79 10.59 -13.98
C ILE A 184 -17.96 11.86 -14.25
N VAL A 185 -17.27 11.87 -15.40
CA VAL A 185 -16.59 13.07 -15.92
C VAL A 185 -17.53 13.79 -16.90
N ASN A 186 -17.87 15.03 -16.60
CA ASN A 186 -18.80 15.83 -17.38
C ASN A 186 -18.05 16.78 -18.32
N VAL A 187 -17.87 16.34 -19.56
CA VAL A 187 -17.13 17.08 -20.61
C VAL A 187 -17.81 18.40 -20.98
N SER A 188 -19.15 18.50 -20.83
CA SER A 188 -19.86 19.74 -21.18
C SER A 188 -19.57 20.92 -20.25
N GLU A 189 -19.27 20.64 -18.98
CA GLU A 189 -18.98 21.66 -17.96
C GLU A 189 -17.50 22.08 -17.96
N SER A 190 -16.64 21.30 -18.61
CA SER A 190 -15.19 21.59 -18.74
C SER A 190 -14.97 22.92 -19.48
N THR A 191 -14.44 23.96 -18.81
CA THR A 191 -14.41 25.32 -19.41
C THR A 191 -13.26 25.55 -20.41
N SER A 192 -12.26 24.67 -20.45
CA SER A 192 -11.13 24.69 -21.40
C SER A 192 -10.73 23.28 -21.84
N ASP A 193 -9.87 23.22 -22.85
CA ASP A 193 -9.42 22.03 -23.59
C ASP A 193 -9.13 20.81 -22.67
N LYS A 194 -8.42 21.01 -21.55
CA LYS A 194 -7.97 19.93 -20.66
C LYS A 194 -8.29 20.17 -19.18
N LYS A 195 -9.31 20.98 -18.84
CA LYS A 195 -9.57 21.38 -17.44
C LYS A 195 -10.96 20.97 -16.94
N LEU A 196 -10.98 20.24 -15.83
CA LEU A 196 -12.14 19.97 -14.99
C LEU A 196 -12.23 21.09 -13.94
N GLU A 197 -13.34 21.82 -13.90
CA GLU A 197 -13.53 22.94 -12.97
C GLU A 197 -13.90 22.47 -11.55
N ASP A 198 -13.74 23.36 -10.57
CA ASP A 198 -14.18 23.20 -9.19
C ASP A 198 -15.68 23.56 -9.01
N ASP A 199 -16.49 23.43 -10.06
CA ASP A 199 -17.94 23.56 -9.96
C ASP A 199 -18.61 22.18 -9.84
N THR A 200 -19.77 22.18 -9.19
CA THR A 200 -20.46 21.04 -8.56
C THR A 200 -20.83 19.87 -9.49
N GLU A 201 -20.44 19.92 -10.77
CA GLU A 201 -20.84 18.94 -11.77
C GLU A 201 -19.68 18.52 -12.70
N ALA A 202 -18.45 19.05 -12.64
CA ALA A 202 -17.42 18.66 -13.63
C ALA A 202 -16.91 17.21 -13.48
N LEU A 203 -16.80 16.74 -12.24
CA LEU A 203 -16.46 15.37 -11.88
C LEU A 203 -17.30 14.98 -10.66
N LEU A 204 -18.03 13.89 -10.76
CA LEU A 204 -18.90 13.38 -9.71
C LEU A 204 -18.47 11.95 -9.38
N TYR A 205 -18.19 11.69 -8.11
CA TYR A 205 -18.18 10.33 -7.59
C TYR A 205 -19.50 10.08 -6.88
N LYS A 206 -20.10 8.93 -7.15
CA LYS A 206 -21.35 8.50 -6.55
C LYS A 206 -21.21 7.08 -6.04
N SER A 207 -21.69 6.85 -4.82
CA SER A 207 -21.94 5.52 -4.31
C SER A 207 -23.36 5.38 -3.77
N THR A 208 -23.97 4.22 -3.95
CA THR A 208 -25.34 3.93 -3.52
C THR A 208 -25.41 2.59 -2.82
N ILE A 209 -26.06 2.52 -1.66
CA ILE A 209 -26.24 1.25 -0.93
C ILE A 209 -26.93 0.23 -1.82
N VAL A 210 -26.35 -0.96 -1.90
CA VAL A 210 -26.96 -2.17 -2.43
C VAL A 210 -27.60 -2.93 -1.27
N SER A 211 -28.89 -3.21 -1.41
CA SER A 211 -29.65 -3.98 -0.42
C SER A 211 -29.95 -5.37 -0.93
N GLY A 212 -30.07 -6.34 -0.02
CA GLY A 212 -30.52 -7.68 -0.38
C GLY A 212 -29.39 -8.64 -0.72
N ILE A 213 -28.15 -8.27 -0.38
CA ILE A 213 -26.98 -9.13 -0.46
C ILE A 213 -27.22 -10.37 0.40
N GLU A 214 -27.12 -11.55 -0.20
CA GLU A 214 -27.28 -12.81 0.53
C GLU A 214 -26.03 -13.09 1.36
N SER A 215 -26.21 -13.51 2.62
CA SER A 215 -25.07 -13.99 3.41
C SER A 215 -24.74 -15.43 3.05
N GLU A 216 -23.46 -15.79 3.12
CA GLU A 216 -22.98 -17.15 2.89
C GLU A 216 -23.80 -18.18 3.68
N PHE A 217 -24.04 -17.90 4.97
CA PHE A 217 -24.92 -18.73 5.79
C PHE A 217 -26.34 -18.16 5.90
N ASP A 218 -27.35 -18.86 5.38
CA ASP A 218 -28.75 -18.44 5.50
C ASP A 218 -29.31 -18.55 6.94
N PHE A 219 -29.20 -17.47 7.71
CA PHE A 219 -29.74 -17.35 9.05
C PHE A 219 -31.29 -17.45 9.13
N ASN A 220 -32.01 -17.25 8.03
CA ASN A 220 -33.47 -17.41 7.97
C ASN A 220 -33.90 -18.87 7.76
N ASN A 221 -32.97 -19.77 7.38
CA ASN A 221 -33.23 -21.17 7.04
C ASN A 221 -34.41 -21.33 6.08
N ASN A 222 -34.38 -20.53 5.01
CA ASN A 222 -35.42 -20.42 4.02
C ASN A 222 -34.81 -19.94 2.70
N GLU A 223 -34.41 -20.89 1.86
CA GLU A 223 -33.90 -20.66 0.49
C GLU A 223 -34.78 -19.73 -0.38
N SER A 224 -36.08 -19.56 -0.06
CA SER A 224 -36.95 -18.64 -0.80
C SER A 224 -36.98 -17.20 -0.25
N ASN A 225 -36.36 -16.96 0.90
CA ASN A 225 -36.19 -15.68 1.55
C ASN A 225 -35.01 -15.80 2.54
N PRO A 226 -33.78 -15.90 2.00
CA PRO A 226 -32.59 -16.01 2.82
C PRO A 226 -32.41 -14.77 3.69
N TRP A 227 -31.53 -14.85 4.67
CA TRP A 227 -31.12 -13.64 5.40
C TRP A 227 -30.21 -12.81 4.51
N THR A 228 -30.45 -11.50 4.50
CA THR A 228 -29.72 -10.56 3.67
C THR A 228 -29.28 -9.36 4.47
N TYR A 229 -28.27 -8.66 3.97
CA TYR A 229 -27.76 -7.41 4.51
C TYR A 229 -27.54 -6.38 3.38
N GLN A 230 -26.87 -5.28 3.72
CA GLN A 230 -26.58 -4.18 2.80
C GLN A 230 -25.07 -4.02 2.65
N LYS A 231 -24.62 -3.71 1.44
CA LYS A 231 -23.22 -3.36 1.14
C LYS A 231 -23.16 -2.05 0.38
N ILE A 232 -22.02 -1.39 0.47
CA ILE A 232 -21.67 -0.22 -0.31
C ILE A 232 -20.16 -0.21 -0.54
N GLY A 233 -19.75 -0.05 -1.78
CA GLY A 233 -18.38 0.32 -2.13
C GLY A 233 -18.14 1.81 -1.82
N PHE A 234 -17.07 2.14 -1.10
CA PHE A 234 -16.65 3.52 -0.89
C PHE A 234 -15.14 3.61 -1.11
N LEU A 235 -14.72 4.48 -2.03
CA LEU A 235 -13.32 4.64 -2.44
C LEU A 235 -12.65 3.32 -2.84
N ALA A 236 -13.34 2.52 -3.67
CA ALA A 236 -12.86 1.23 -4.15
C ALA A 236 -12.70 0.15 -3.06
N GLU A 237 -13.35 0.32 -1.90
CA GLU A 237 -13.35 -0.68 -0.84
C GLU A 237 -14.77 -1.04 -0.40
N GLU A 238 -14.94 -2.27 0.06
CA GLU A 238 -16.21 -2.78 0.57
C GLU A 238 -16.51 -2.28 2.00
N TYR A 239 -17.76 -1.89 2.22
CA TYR A 239 -18.31 -1.57 3.53
C TYR A 239 -19.75 -2.07 3.70
N VAL A 240 -20.16 -2.23 4.95
CA VAL A 240 -21.52 -2.48 5.40
C VAL A 240 -22.06 -1.22 6.08
N PRO A 241 -23.17 -0.64 5.59
CA PRO A 241 -23.90 0.39 6.32
C PRO A 241 -24.41 -0.16 7.65
N ILE A 242 -24.06 0.47 8.77
CA ILE A 242 -24.47 -0.03 10.09
C ILE A 242 -25.93 0.28 10.39
N VAL A 243 -26.49 1.29 9.73
CA VAL A 243 -27.91 1.65 9.80
C VAL A 243 -28.55 1.42 8.43
N GLU A 244 -29.69 0.74 8.45
CA GLU A 244 -30.43 0.38 7.24
C GLU A 244 -30.80 1.63 6.43
N ASP A 245 -30.45 1.63 5.13
CA ASP A 245 -30.68 2.71 4.18
C ASP A 245 -29.97 4.05 4.49
N GLU A 246 -28.96 4.06 5.37
CA GLU A 246 -28.17 5.25 5.74
C GLU A 246 -26.68 5.06 5.44
N ALA A 247 -26.15 5.83 4.49
CA ALA A 247 -24.80 5.70 3.97
C ALA A 247 -23.74 6.53 4.70
N ASP A 248 -24.11 7.23 5.78
CA ASP A 248 -23.23 8.11 6.55
C ASP A 248 -22.39 7.37 7.58
N LYS A 249 -22.69 6.10 7.89
CA LYS A 249 -21.94 5.29 8.86
C LYS A 249 -21.65 3.90 8.34
N LEU A 250 -20.39 3.65 8.03
CA LEU A 250 -19.95 2.47 7.31
C LEU A 250 -18.93 1.68 8.14
N SER A 251 -19.07 0.36 8.18
CA SER A 251 -18.16 -0.56 8.89
C SER A 251 -17.61 -1.60 7.93
N LYS A 252 -16.43 -2.15 8.20
CA LYS A 252 -15.88 -3.26 7.42
C LYS A 252 -16.64 -4.56 7.70
N LEU A 253 -16.91 -5.34 6.66
CA LEU A 253 -17.27 -6.75 6.80
C LEU A 253 -15.98 -7.53 7.10
N VAL A 254 -15.93 -8.19 8.24
CA VAL A 254 -14.72 -8.91 8.69
C VAL A 254 -14.91 -10.43 8.68
N MET A 255 -16.15 -10.91 8.60
CA MET A 255 -16.47 -12.32 8.42
C MET A 255 -17.87 -12.48 7.83
N ASP A 256 -18.00 -13.28 6.77
CA ASP A 256 -19.24 -13.86 6.27
C ASP A 256 -18.86 -15.27 5.81
N ASP A 257 -19.11 -16.27 6.65
CA ASP A 257 -18.56 -17.62 6.50
C ASP A 257 -19.58 -18.67 6.93
N ASP A 258 -19.74 -19.71 6.12
CA ASP A 258 -20.59 -20.87 6.41
C ASP A 258 -19.79 -22.11 6.85
N THR A 259 -18.46 -22.00 7.00
CA THR A 259 -17.60 -23.12 7.38
C THR A 259 -17.98 -23.69 8.76
N SER A 260 -17.99 -25.03 8.84
CA SER A 260 -18.30 -25.74 10.08
C SER A 260 -17.07 -25.86 11.00
N HIS A 261 -17.18 -25.30 12.21
CA HIS A 261 -16.20 -25.34 13.28
C HIS A 261 -16.66 -26.19 14.47
N THR A 262 -15.89 -27.23 14.82
CA THR A 262 -16.16 -28.02 16.03
C THR A 262 -15.29 -27.56 17.19
N ILE A 263 -15.91 -27.01 18.23
CA ILE A 263 -15.23 -26.41 19.39
C ILE A 263 -15.51 -27.24 20.63
N ARG A 264 -14.46 -27.59 21.37
CA ARG A 264 -14.60 -28.29 22.65
C ARG A 264 -14.92 -27.30 23.76
N THR A 265 -15.70 -27.73 24.76
CA THR A 265 -16.01 -26.84 25.90
C THR A 265 -14.74 -26.34 26.60
N GLY A 266 -14.59 -25.03 26.70
CA GLY A 266 -13.42 -24.34 27.25
C GLY A 266 -12.29 -24.03 26.26
N GLU A 267 -12.45 -24.37 24.98
CA GLU A 267 -11.61 -23.88 23.87
C GLU A 267 -12.37 -22.77 23.12
N SER A 268 -11.64 -21.86 22.46
CA SER A 268 -12.20 -20.73 21.72
C SER A 268 -12.19 -20.95 20.20
N LEU A 269 -13.17 -20.37 19.51
CA LEU A 269 -13.06 -19.99 18.11
C LEU A 269 -12.71 -18.51 18.07
N GLU A 270 -11.53 -18.21 17.53
CA GLU A 270 -11.09 -16.83 17.30
C GLU A 270 -11.88 -16.25 16.13
N LEU A 271 -12.31 -15.01 16.30
CA LEU A 271 -13.03 -14.20 15.32
C LEU A 271 -12.18 -12.96 15.00
N ALA A 272 -12.68 -12.08 14.13
CA ALA A 272 -12.00 -10.83 13.82
C ALA A 272 -11.99 -9.86 15.02
N ASP A 273 -11.11 -8.85 14.97
CA ASP A 273 -10.97 -7.77 15.95
C ASP A 273 -10.78 -8.22 17.40
N GLY A 274 -10.08 -9.35 17.59
CA GLY A 274 -9.78 -9.91 18.90
C GLY A 274 -10.99 -10.53 19.60
N TYR A 275 -12.13 -10.66 18.91
CA TYR A 275 -13.28 -11.38 19.44
C TYR A 275 -13.03 -12.89 19.44
N ALA A 276 -13.60 -13.59 20.43
CA ALA A 276 -13.56 -15.04 20.48
C ALA A 276 -14.81 -15.62 21.15
N ILE A 277 -15.31 -16.74 20.63
CA ILE A 277 -16.46 -17.46 21.19
C ILE A 277 -15.99 -18.74 21.87
N THR A 278 -16.38 -18.91 23.13
CA THR A 278 -16.06 -20.09 23.93
C THR A 278 -17.33 -20.79 24.42
N PRO A 279 -17.60 -22.05 24.04
CA PRO A 279 -18.59 -22.87 24.72
C PRO A 279 -18.13 -23.22 26.13
N GLN A 280 -18.67 -22.52 27.13
CA GLN A 280 -18.34 -22.75 28.53
C GLN A 280 -18.92 -24.06 29.05
N GLN A 281 -20.15 -24.38 28.66
CA GLN A 281 -20.82 -25.59 29.15
C GLN A 281 -21.92 -26.08 28.21
N ILE A 282 -22.10 -27.39 28.14
CA ILE A 282 -23.28 -28.04 27.54
C ILE A 282 -24.11 -28.69 28.66
N ASP A 283 -25.42 -28.53 28.61
CA ASP A 283 -26.31 -29.08 29.63
C ASP A 283 -26.39 -30.61 29.59
N VAL A 284 -26.97 -31.23 30.62
CA VAL A 284 -26.97 -32.70 30.79
C VAL A 284 -27.92 -33.43 29.85
N GLU A 285 -28.85 -32.70 29.26
CA GLU A 285 -29.74 -33.19 28.21
C GLU A 285 -29.04 -33.17 26.83
N GLY A 286 -28.01 -32.35 26.68
CA GLY A 286 -27.26 -32.19 25.43
C GLY A 286 -28.06 -31.43 24.38
N ASP A 287 -28.92 -30.51 24.80
CA ASP A 287 -29.73 -29.65 23.92
C ASP A 287 -29.53 -28.16 24.19
N LYS A 288 -28.62 -27.79 25.10
CA LYS A 288 -28.24 -26.40 25.34
C LYS A 288 -26.75 -26.21 25.49
N VAL A 289 -26.26 -25.11 24.94
CA VAL A 289 -24.90 -24.63 25.14
C VAL A 289 -24.92 -23.25 25.79
N TRP A 290 -24.02 -23.03 26.75
CA TRP A 290 -23.68 -21.72 27.28
C TRP A 290 -22.42 -21.23 26.57
N LEU A 291 -22.55 -20.19 25.76
CA LEU A 291 -21.46 -19.52 25.06
C LEU A 291 -21.08 -18.24 25.81
N GLU A 292 -19.79 -17.94 25.80
CA GLU A 292 -19.20 -16.69 26.26
C GLU A 292 -18.48 -16.04 25.07
N LEU A 293 -18.67 -14.73 24.90
CA LEU A 293 -17.97 -13.88 23.95
C LEU A 293 -16.95 -13.04 24.72
N THR A 294 -15.72 -13.04 24.25
CA THR A 294 -14.64 -12.21 24.78
C THR A 294 -14.07 -11.32 23.68
N LYS A 295 -13.53 -10.15 24.03
CA LYS A 295 -12.69 -9.31 23.16
C LYS A 295 -11.34 -9.12 23.84
N ASP A 296 -10.26 -9.44 23.15
CA ASP A 296 -8.88 -9.39 23.68
C ASP A 296 -8.72 -10.19 25.00
N GLY A 297 -9.47 -11.29 25.12
CA GLY A 297 -9.52 -12.14 26.31
C GLY A 297 -10.33 -11.60 27.50
N GLU A 298 -10.93 -10.40 27.38
CA GLU A 298 -11.82 -9.82 28.38
C GLU A 298 -13.28 -10.16 28.07
N PHE A 299 -14.09 -10.36 29.12
CA PHE A 299 -15.50 -10.72 29.00
C PHE A 299 -16.33 -9.60 28.36
N VAL A 300 -17.15 -9.94 27.36
CA VAL A 300 -18.07 -9.03 26.67
C VAL A 300 -19.53 -9.40 26.98
N ASP A 301 -19.97 -10.60 26.57
CA ASP A 301 -21.35 -11.07 26.74
C ASP A 301 -21.41 -12.61 26.88
N ASP A 302 -22.56 -13.13 27.34
CA ASP A 302 -22.82 -14.56 27.41
C ASP A 302 -24.27 -14.94 27.12
N LYS A 303 -24.47 -16.11 26.51
CA LYS A 303 -25.82 -16.58 26.17
C LYS A 303 -25.96 -18.08 26.30
N VAL A 304 -27.11 -18.50 26.82
CA VAL A 304 -27.53 -19.91 26.80
C VAL A 304 -28.47 -20.13 25.63
N ILE A 305 -28.05 -20.95 24.69
CA ILE A 305 -28.77 -21.25 23.45
C ILE A 305 -29.32 -22.66 23.55
N THR A 306 -30.58 -22.85 23.16
CA THR A 306 -31.18 -24.18 23.02
C THR A 306 -31.08 -24.58 21.56
N VAL A 307 -30.39 -25.68 21.29
CA VAL A 307 -30.09 -26.17 19.95
C VAL A 307 -31.17 -27.16 19.53
N THR A 308 -31.87 -26.82 18.45
CA THR A 308 -32.97 -27.58 17.87
C THR A 308 -32.80 -27.73 16.37
N GLU A 309 -33.68 -28.51 15.72
CA GLU A 309 -33.69 -28.63 14.25
C GLU A 309 -33.97 -27.26 13.60
N GLY A 310 -33.07 -26.82 12.72
CA GLY A 310 -33.08 -25.50 12.08
C GLY A 310 -31.98 -24.58 12.62
N THR A 311 -32.10 -23.28 12.37
CA THR A 311 -31.10 -22.29 12.80
C THR A 311 -31.26 -21.93 14.28
N ASN A 312 -30.13 -21.92 14.99
CA ASN A 312 -30.04 -21.58 16.41
C ASN A 312 -29.07 -20.39 16.57
N THR A 313 -29.55 -19.20 16.24
CA THR A 313 -28.71 -18.01 16.13
C THR A 313 -28.52 -17.26 17.46
N TRP A 314 -27.29 -16.86 17.73
CA TRP A 314 -26.94 -15.78 18.64
C TRP A 314 -26.63 -14.52 17.85
N THR A 315 -27.43 -13.48 18.08
CA THR A 315 -27.11 -12.10 17.68
C THR A 315 -26.56 -11.34 18.88
N TYR A 316 -25.42 -10.68 18.69
CA TYR A 316 -24.82 -9.74 19.62
C TYR A 316 -24.95 -8.32 19.04
N ASP A 317 -25.54 -7.45 19.86
CA ASP A 317 -25.84 -6.07 19.52
C ASP A 317 -25.01 -5.16 20.45
N GLN A 318 -24.41 -4.10 19.91
CA GLN A 318 -23.63 -3.13 20.69
C GLN A 318 -23.77 -1.70 20.15
N ASP A 319 -23.30 -0.73 20.93
CA ASP A 319 -23.28 0.67 20.51
C ASP A 319 -22.05 0.91 19.61
N VAL A 320 -22.24 1.34 18.37
CA VAL A 320 -21.18 1.59 17.36
C VAL A 320 -21.41 2.95 16.72
N MET A 321 -20.36 3.78 16.60
CA MET A 321 -20.43 5.11 15.95
C MET A 321 -21.61 5.98 16.44
N GLY A 322 -21.88 5.90 17.74
CA GLY A 322 -22.96 6.63 18.41
C GLY A 322 -24.38 6.13 18.14
N GLU A 323 -24.55 5.03 17.39
CA GLU A 323 -25.82 4.32 17.22
C GLU A 323 -25.96 3.19 18.24
N ASP A 324 -27.16 3.04 18.79
CA ASP A 324 -27.49 2.03 19.79
C ASP A 324 -28.00 0.74 19.12
N ASP A 325 -27.80 -0.41 19.77
CA ASP A 325 -28.38 -1.72 19.37
C ASP A 325 -28.00 -2.18 17.93
N ILE A 326 -26.75 -1.93 17.50
CA ILE A 326 -26.24 -2.35 16.18
C ILE A 326 -25.81 -3.81 16.22
N VAL A 327 -26.31 -4.62 15.28
CA VAL A 327 -25.93 -6.02 15.13
C VAL A 327 -24.50 -6.09 14.57
N THR A 328 -23.52 -6.47 15.39
CA THR A 328 -22.12 -6.62 14.91
C THR A 328 -21.68 -8.06 14.75
N LEU A 329 -22.42 -9.02 15.32
CA LEU A 329 -22.08 -10.44 15.25
C LEU A 329 -23.34 -11.31 15.26
N LYS A 330 -23.40 -12.24 14.31
CA LYS A 330 -24.38 -13.32 14.27
C LYS A 330 -23.68 -14.65 14.12
N VAL A 331 -24.02 -15.60 14.99
CA VAL A 331 -23.43 -16.93 14.99
C VAL A 331 -24.53 -17.98 15.08
N ASN A 332 -24.49 -18.96 14.19
CA ASN A 332 -25.40 -20.10 14.24
C ASN A 332 -24.72 -21.32 14.88
N ILE A 333 -25.47 -21.96 15.78
CA ILE A 333 -25.04 -23.19 16.45
C ILE A 333 -25.79 -24.34 15.81
N ASP A 334 -25.10 -25.11 14.97
CA ASP A 334 -25.70 -26.23 14.25
C ASP A 334 -25.99 -27.40 15.19
N GLU A 335 -24.98 -27.90 15.90
CA GLU A 335 -25.10 -29.08 16.75
C GLU A 335 -24.38 -28.90 18.10
N VAL A 336 -24.91 -29.57 19.12
CA VAL A 336 -24.19 -29.80 20.38
C VAL A 336 -24.07 -31.30 20.64
N PHE A 337 -22.87 -31.72 20.99
CA PHE A 337 -22.57 -33.11 21.30
C PHE A 337 -22.15 -33.25 22.76
N GLN A 338 -22.87 -34.10 23.51
CA GLN A 338 -22.49 -34.48 24.87
C GLN A 338 -21.98 -35.92 24.92
N GLY A 339 -20.66 -36.07 24.90
CA GLY A 339 -19.97 -37.34 25.05
C GLY A 339 -19.74 -37.75 26.52
N GLN A 340 -19.17 -38.95 26.71
CA GLN A 340 -18.79 -39.43 28.05
C GLN A 340 -17.55 -38.73 28.63
N VAL A 341 -16.76 -38.09 27.76
CA VAL A 341 -15.46 -37.48 28.10
C VAL A 341 -15.45 -36.03 27.63
N ASP A 342 -15.95 -35.78 26.42
CA ASP A 342 -15.91 -34.47 25.77
C ASP A 342 -17.31 -33.95 25.47
N SER A 343 -17.47 -32.65 25.60
CA SER A 343 -18.63 -31.88 25.17
C SER A 343 -18.16 -30.93 24.07
N LEU A 344 -18.87 -30.91 22.94
CA LEU A 344 -18.50 -30.14 21.74
C LEU A 344 -19.70 -29.32 21.28
N ALA A 345 -19.46 -28.11 20.80
CA ALA A 345 -20.41 -27.33 20.03
C ALA A 345 -19.91 -27.23 18.58
N VAL A 346 -20.82 -27.35 17.62
CA VAL A 346 -20.56 -27.12 16.20
C VAL A 346 -21.16 -25.76 15.87
N ILE A 347 -20.30 -24.85 15.43
CA ILE A 347 -20.68 -23.54 14.89
C ILE A 347 -20.58 -23.66 13.38
N GLU A 348 -21.59 -23.21 12.66
CA GLU A 348 -21.65 -23.20 11.21
C GLU A 348 -22.50 -21.97 10.85
N GLY A 349 -21.90 -21.00 10.17
CA GLY A 349 -22.48 -19.68 9.97
C GLY A 349 -22.01 -18.65 10.99
N VAL A 350 -21.10 -17.78 10.56
CA VAL A 350 -20.65 -16.58 11.28
C VAL A 350 -20.73 -15.39 10.34
N TRP A 351 -21.39 -14.33 10.80
CA TRP A 351 -21.40 -13.03 10.13
C TRP A 351 -20.97 -11.97 11.14
N GLN A 352 -19.98 -11.16 10.80
CA GLN A 352 -19.39 -10.15 11.67
C GLN A 352 -18.98 -8.91 10.87
N ILE A 353 -19.31 -7.74 11.42
CA ILE A 353 -18.71 -6.46 11.02
C ILE A 353 -17.74 -5.98 12.11
N ALA A 354 -16.79 -5.14 11.71
CA ALA A 354 -15.92 -4.45 12.64
C ALA A 354 -16.74 -3.65 13.68
N ASP A 355 -16.14 -3.42 14.84
CA ASP A 355 -16.77 -2.61 15.90
C ASP A 355 -16.34 -1.14 15.91
N ASP A 356 -15.66 -0.74 14.84
CA ASP A 356 -15.39 0.63 14.43
C ASP A 356 -15.72 0.82 12.94
N GLY A 357 -15.45 2.01 12.41
CA GLY A 357 -15.81 2.34 11.03
C GLY A 357 -15.56 3.80 10.71
N ILE A 358 -16.20 4.25 9.64
CA ILE A 358 -16.13 5.62 9.14
C ILE A 358 -17.50 6.30 9.30
N GLU A 359 -17.48 7.51 9.86
CA GLU A 359 -18.62 8.43 9.89
C GLU A 359 -18.36 9.51 8.83
N LEU A 360 -19.32 9.72 7.92
CA LEU A 360 -19.21 10.64 6.79
C LEU A 360 -20.09 11.87 7.01
N GLU A 361 -19.49 13.05 6.89
CA GLU A 361 -20.18 14.33 6.95
C GLU A 361 -20.01 15.11 5.63
N SER A 362 -20.95 16.02 5.36
CA SER A 362 -20.78 16.99 4.26
C SER A 362 -19.53 17.83 4.48
N GLU A 363 -18.80 18.14 3.39
CA GLU A 363 -17.51 18.85 3.38
C GLU A 363 -16.29 17.99 3.80
N ASP A 364 -16.46 16.71 4.16
CA ASP A 364 -15.32 15.79 4.32
C ASP A 364 -14.57 15.65 2.98
N SER A 365 -13.25 15.71 3.03
CA SER A 365 -12.39 15.75 1.83
C SER A 365 -11.56 14.48 1.70
N TYR A 366 -11.48 13.96 0.48
CA TYR A 366 -10.70 12.79 0.11
C TYR A 366 -9.93 13.11 -1.17
N GLY A 367 -8.60 13.29 -1.06
CA GLY A 367 -7.80 13.84 -2.15
C GLY A 367 -8.29 15.20 -2.65
N ASN A 368 -8.67 15.27 -3.93
CA ASN A 368 -9.22 16.48 -4.57
C ASN A 368 -10.75 16.51 -4.60
N MET A 369 -11.42 15.50 -4.04
CA MET A 369 -12.88 15.45 -3.94
C MET A 369 -13.35 15.80 -2.53
N GLU A 370 -14.56 16.33 -2.41
CA GLU A 370 -15.25 16.57 -1.15
C GLU A 370 -16.68 16.02 -1.21
N ILE A 371 -17.20 15.55 -0.08
CA ILE A 371 -18.60 15.13 0.06
C ILE A 371 -19.51 16.35 -0.10
N ASP A 372 -20.28 16.39 -1.19
CA ASP A 372 -21.35 17.39 -1.38
C ASP A 372 -22.56 17.01 -0.53
N THR A 373 -23.01 15.75 -0.68
CA THR A 373 -24.16 15.24 0.08
C THR A 373 -23.99 13.77 0.47
N VAL A 374 -24.43 13.48 1.70
CA VAL A 374 -24.87 12.13 2.11
C VAL A 374 -26.35 12.25 2.42
N ASP A 375 -27.21 11.59 1.63
CA ASP A 375 -28.67 11.65 1.78
C ASP A 375 -29.26 10.25 1.68
N GLY A 376 -29.69 9.72 2.82
CA GLY A 376 -30.19 8.35 2.92
C GLY A 376 -29.16 7.36 2.40
N ASN A 377 -29.47 6.71 1.29
CA ASN A 377 -28.71 5.58 0.77
C ASN A 377 -27.62 5.96 -0.26
N THR A 378 -27.29 7.25 -0.41
CA THR A 378 -26.32 7.71 -1.41
C THR A 378 -25.27 8.65 -0.84
N ILE A 379 -24.05 8.51 -1.35
CA ILE A 379 -22.93 9.43 -1.14
C ILE A 379 -22.59 10.05 -2.51
N ASP A 380 -22.64 11.38 -2.59
CA ASP A 380 -22.26 12.15 -3.77
C ASP A 380 -21.08 13.07 -3.42
N MET A 381 -19.98 12.97 -4.18
CA MET A 381 -18.76 13.75 -4.00
C MET A 381 -18.41 14.54 -5.26
N ILE A 382 -17.90 15.76 -5.07
CA ILE A 382 -17.56 16.71 -6.13
C ILE A 382 -16.12 17.20 -5.98
N LEU A 383 -15.57 17.85 -7.01
CA LEU A 383 -14.24 18.47 -6.91
C LEU A 383 -14.24 19.65 -5.93
N SER A 384 -13.32 19.62 -4.97
CA SER A 384 -13.00 20.75 -4.09
C SER A 384 -12.04 21.75 -4.77
N SER A 385 -11.33 21.30 -5.81
CA SER A 385 -10.43 22.14 -6.61
C SER A 385 -10.31 21.67 -8.06
N SER A 386 -10.04 22.59 -8.97
CA SER A 386 -10.02 22.31 -10.41
C SER A 386 -8.78 21.50 -10.82
N ILE A 387 -8.95 20.50 -11.68
CA ILE A 387 -7.87 19.65 -12.21
C ILE A 387 -7.59 20.04 -13.67
N THR A 388 -6.32 20.22 -14.04
CA THR A 388 -5.91 20.44 -15.43
C THR A 388 -5.07 19.27 -15.90
N LEU A 389 -5.56 18.49 -16.85
CA LEU A 389 -4.96 17.27 -17.39
C LEU A 389 -3.85 17.63 -18.42
N ASN A 390 -2.63 17.92 -17.96
CA ASN A 390 -1.50 18.18 -18.84
C ASN A 390 -0.97 16.89 -19.48
N LYS A 391 -0.09 17.01 -20.47
CA LYS A 391 0.61 15.88 -21.10
C LYS A 391 1.55 15.25 -20.06
N ASP A 392 1.62 13.92 -20.02
CA ASP A 392 2.52 13.13 -19.16
C ASP A 392 2.48 13.55 -17.68
N ASP A 393 1.32 13.41 -17.05
CA ASP A 393 1.12 13.84 -15.67
C ASP A 393 0.08 12.96 -14.94
N THR A 394 0.19 12.92 -13.62
CA THR A 394 -0.68 12.13 -12.74
C THR A 394 -1.37 13.05 -11.74
N TYR A 395 -2.70 12.99 -11.70
CA TYR A 395 -3.54 13.83 -10.87
C TYR A 395 -4.33 12.98 -9.89
N ASN A 396 -4.08 13.18 -8.61
CA ASN A 396 -4.91 12.59 -7.57
C ASN A 396 -6.37 13.03 -7.71
N VAL A 397 -7.30 12.07 -7.61
CA VAL A 397 -8.74 12.30 -7.60
C VAL A 397 -9.25 12.08 -6.18
N MET A 398 -9.09 10.86 -5.65
CA MET A 398 -9.50 10.47 -4.29
C MET A 398 -8.52 9.47 -3.71
N GLU A 399 -7.81 9.81 -2.62
CA GLU A 399 -6.85 8.92 -1.95
C GLU A 399 -5.94 8.16 -2.92
N ASP A 400 -6.20 6.88 -3.19
CA ASP A 400 -5.39 6.04 -4.06
C ASP A 400 -5.85 6.04 -5.53
N ILE A 401 -6.86 6.83 -5.88
CA ILE A 401 -7.44 6.92 -7.22
C ILE A 401 -6.95 8.20 -7.92
N HIS A 402 -6.43 8.04 -9.14
CA HIS A 402 -5.76 9.08 -9.91
C HIS A 402 -6.20 9.08 -11.39
N PHE A 403 -6.11 10.24 -12.05
CA PHE A 403 -6.02 10.30 -13.51
C PHE A 403 -4.56 10.26 -13.94
N THR A 404 -4.23 9.44 -14.92
CA THR A 404 -2.93 9.46 -15.60
C THR A 404 -3.15 9.85 -17.05
N THR A 405 -2.42 10.85 -17.53
CA THR A 405 -2.55 11.38 -18.89
C THR A 405 -1.41 10.88 -19.78
N ALA A 406 -1.72 10.66 -21.06
CA ALA A 406 -0.74 10.23 -22.05
C ALA A 406 0.28 11.33 -22.36
N ASP A 407 1.49 10.92 -22.74
CA ASP A 407 2.44 11.78 -23.43
C ASP A 407 2.05 12.01 -24.91
N ALA A 408 0.81 12.45 -25.16
CA ALA A 408 0.26 12.71 -26.51
C ALA A 408 -0.21 14.16 -26.71
N ASP A 409 -0.33 14.58 -27.98
CA ASP A 409 -0.90 15.90 -28.32
C ASP A 409 -2.40 15.95 -27.98
N GLU A 410 -3.14 14.92 -28.38
CA GLU A 410 -4.53 14.70 -27.98
C GLU A 410 -4.66 14.40 -26.49
N LEU A 411 -5.81 14.77 -25.91
CA LEU A 411 -6.12 14.37 -24.55
C LEU A 411 -6.47 12.88 -24.53
N ARG A 412 -5.62 12.08 -23.89
CA ARG A 412 -5.89 10.68 -23.57
C ARG A 412 -5.49 10.44 -22.13
N PHE A 413 -6.35 9.76 -21.39
CA PHE A 413 -6.12 9.51 -19.98
C PHE A 413 -6.91 8.30 -19.50
N HIS A 414 -6.48 7.70 -18.40
CA HIS A 414 -7.26 6.68 -17.70
C HIS A 414 -7.34 7.01 -16.22
N LEU A 415 -8.34 6.41 -15.57
CA LEU A 415 -8.38 6.32 -14.12
C LEU A 415 -7.47 5.17 -13.66
N THR A 416 -6.83 5.31 -12.52
CA THR A 416 -5.98 4.27 -11.90
C THR A 416 -6.24 4.24 -10.41
N ARG A 417 -6.32 3.05 -9.81
CA ARG A 417 -6.12 2.89 -8.37
C ARG A 417 -4.71 2.34 -8.13
N SER A 418 -3.93 3.00 -7.29
CA SER A 418 -2.56 2.63 -6.99
C SER A 418 -2.47 1.99 -5.61
N ILE A 419 -1.99 0.75 -5.54
CA ILE A 419 -1.85 0.00 -4.29
C ILE A 419 -0.35 -0.08 -3.97
N THR A 420 0.03 0.29 -2.74
CA THR A 420 1.43 0.27 -2.27
C THR A 420 1.62 -0.55 -1.00
N GLU A 421 0.53 -1.00 -0.39
CA GLU A 421 0.59 -1.81 0.81
C GLU A 421 1.09 -3.22 0.48
N PRO A 422 1.95 -3.82 1.31
CA PRO A 422 2.39 -5.20 1.11
C PRO A 422 1.23 -6.19 1.13
N GLY A 423 1.25 -7.13 0.18
CA GLY A 423 0.22 -8.15 0.06
C GLY A 423 0.11 -8.69 -1.36
N THR A 424 -0.71 -9.72 -1.53
CA THR A 424 -1.10 -10.24 -2.84
C THR A 424 -2.48 -9.69 -3.19
N TYR A 425 -2.58 -9.07 -4.36
CA TYR A 425 -3.79 -8.41 -4.83
C TYR A 425 -4.23 -8.97 -6.17
N GLU A 426 -5.54 -8.93 -6.36
CA GLU A 426 -6.20 -9.31 -7.59
C GLU A 426 -6.36 -8.10 -8.51
N VAL A 427 -5.90 -8.21 -9.76
CA VAL A 427 -6.26 -7.26 -10.83
C VAL A 427 -7.18 -7.98 -11.80
N ARG A 428 -8.49 -7.77 -11.70
CA ARG A 428 -9.48 -8.46 -12.56
C ARG A 428 -9.70 -7.80 -13.93
N GLY A 429 -10.26 -8.58 -14.83
CA GLY A 429 -10.94 -8.12 -16.03
C GLY A 429 -12.43 -7.86 -15.79
N THR A 430 -13.10 -7.48 -16.86
CA THR A 430 -14.55 -7.30 -16.84
C THR A 430 -15.26 -8.64 -16.69
N VAL A 431 -16.41 -8.61 -16.03
CA VAL A 431 -17.19 -9.80 -15.76
C VAL A 431 -17.91 -10.28 -17.02
N ALA A 432 -17.81 -11.57 -17.30
CA ALA A 432 -18.64 -12.26 -18.26
C ALA A 432 -19.84 -12.87 -17.54
N ASN A 433 -21.04 -12.46 -17.93
CA ASN A 433 -22.29 -12.90 -17.35
C ASN A 433 -23.15 -13.62 -18.41
N GLU A 434 -23.65 -14.83 -18.09
CA GLU A 434 -24.43 -15.65 -19.01
C GLU A 434 -25.61 -14.91 -19.62
N SER A 435 -26.26 -14.03 -18.86
CA SER A 435 -27.40 -13.23 -19.35
C SER A 435 -27.03 -12.28 -20.50
N GLU A 436 -25.76 -11.90 -20.61
CA GLU A 436 -25.22 -10.96 -21.60
C GLU A 436 -24.60 -11.69 -22.80
N PHE A 437 -23.88 -12.79 -22.54
CA PHE A 437 -23.10 -13.46 -23.58
C PHE A 437 -23.81 -14.60 -24.28
N ASN A 438 -25.03 -14.97 -23.89
CA ASN A 438 -25.80 -16.02 -24.55
C ASN A 438 -26.04 -15.78 -26.07
N ASP A 439 -25.97 -14.52 -26.52
CA ASP A 439 -26.04 -14.15 -27.93
C ASP A 439 -24.66 -13.96 -28.60
N LEU A 440 -23.58 -14.12 -27.83
CA LEU A 440 -22.18 -14.02 -28.27
C LEU A 440 -21.62 -15.43 -28.54
N GLY A 441 -20.65 -15.51 -29.45
CA GLY A 441 -19.88 -16.74 -29.64
C GLY A 441 -18.64 -16.70 -28.75
N THR A 442 -17.69 -15.84 -29.13
CA THR A 442 -16.43 -15.66 -28.42
C THR A 442 -16.39 -14.30 -27.76
N ILE A 443 -16.06 -14.28 -26.47
CA ILE A 443 -15.67 -13.06 -25.75
C ILE A 443 -14.16 -12.85 -25.94
N THR A 444 -13.70 -11.60 -26.02
CA THR A 444 -12.26 -11.30 -26.14
C THR A 444 -11.87 -10.18 -25.18
N TRP A 445 -11.21 -10.55 -24.09
CA TRP A 445 -10.57 -9.61 -23.19
C TRP A 445 -9.33 -9.01 -23.85
N THR A 446 -9.24 -7.68 -23.82
CA THR A 446 -8.11 -6.87 -24.30
C THR A 446 -7.79 -5.81 -23.26
N PRO A 447 -6.61 -5.16 -23.27
CA PRO A 447 -6.33 -4.10 -22.31
C PRO A 447 -7.38 -2.98 -22.27
N LYS A 448 -7.89 -2.58 -23.44
CA LYS A 448 -8.79 -1.42 -23.58
C LYS A 448 -10.28 -1.78 -23.55
N GLY A 449 -10.64 -3.04 -23.72
CA GLY A 449 -12.04 -3.44 -23.82
C GLY A 449 -12.70 -3.18 -25.18
N GLU A 450 -11.95 -3.34 -26.28
CA GLU A 450 -12.42 -3.09 -27.66
C GLU A 450 -13.73 -3.82 -28.01
N THR A 451 -13.98 -4.98 -27.40
CA THR A 451 -15.17 -5.81 -27.60
C THR A 451 -16.23 -5.66 -26.50
N GLY A 452 -16.05 -4.72 -25.58
CA GLY A 452 -16.81 -4.61 -24.33
C GLY A 452 -16.15 -5.32 -23.14
N TYR A 453 -15.09 -6.12 -23.38
CA TYR A 453 -14.40 -6.87 -22.34
C TYR A 453 -12.95 -6.42 -22.17
N SER A 454 -12.66 -5.71 -21.08
CA SER A 454 -11.32 -5.22 -20.75
C SER A 454 -10.62 -6.08 -19.70
N PHE A 455 -9.29 -6.15 -19.75
CA PHE A 455 -8.50 -6.78 -18.70
C PHE A 455 -7.34 -5.87 -18.31
N ALA A 456 -7.48 -5.25 -17.12
CA ALA A 456 -6.53 -4.26 -16.61
C ALA A 456 -5.15 -4.85 -16.31
N GLY A 457 -5.08 -6.16 -16.06
CA GLY A 457 -3.84 -6.89 -15.86
C GLY A 457 -2.92 -6.86 -17.08
N PHE A 458 -3.47 -6.84 -18.30
CA PHE A 458 -2.68 -6.83 -19.52
C PHE A 458 -1.99 -5.48 -19.78
N TRP A 459 -0.82 -5.59 -20.40
CA TRP A 459 0.04 -4.47 -20.73
C TRP A 459 -0.63 -3.50 -21.73
N TYR A 460 -0.46 -2.20 -21.47
CA TYR A 460 -0.96 -1.13 -22.32
C TYR A 460 0.00 0.06 -22.27
N ASP A 461 0.38 0.55 -23.45
CA ASP A 461 1.14 1.78 -23.62
C ASP A 461 0.18 2.97 -23.77
N LEU A 462 0.10 3.80 -22.72
CA LEU A 462 -0.78 4.97 -22.71
C LEU A 462 -0.32 6.06 -23.69
N ALA A 463 0.99 6.27 -23.85
CA ALA A 463 1.53 7.31 -24.73
C ALA A 463 1.19 7.01 -26.20
N ASP A 464 1.42 5.78 -26.65
CA ASP A 464 1.24 5.37 -28.04
C ASP A 464 -0.14 4.77 -28.37
N ASN A 465 -0.99 4.53 -27.36
CA ASN A 465 -2.28 3.84 -27.47
C ASN A 465 -2.15 2.41 -28.00
N ARG A 466 -1.19 1.66 -27.46
CA ARG A 466 -0.87 0.33 -27.98
C ARG A 466 -1.06 -0.74 -26.93
N ASP A 467 -1.46 -1.90 -27.42
CA ASP A 467 -1.61 -3.14 -26.67
C ASP A 467 -1.25 -4.31 -27.58
N SER A 468 -1.01 -5.46 -26.97
CA SER A 468 -0.56 -6.67 -27.66
C SER A 468 -1.38 -7.92 -27.31
N GLU A 469 -1.95 -7.98 -26.10
CA GLU A 469 -2.52 -9.19 -25.52
C GLU A 469 -4.03 -9.31 -25.76
N LYS A 470 -4.48 -10.54 -26.03
CA LYS A 470 -5.89 -10.91 -26.19
C LYS A 470 -6.15 -12.27 -25.54
N LEU A 471 -7.15 -12.35 -24.66
CA LEU A 471 -7.68 -13.61 -24.14
C LEU A 471 -9.07 -13.84 -24.72
N MET A 472 -9.21 -14.92 -25.48
CA MET A 472 -10.42 -15.28 -26.20
C MET A 472 -11.05 -16.51 -25.55
N VAL A 473 -12.35 -16.45 -25.24
CA VAL A 473 -13.10 -17.59 -24.68
C VAL A 473 -14.38 -17.81 -25.48
N ASP A 474 -14.59 -19.01 -26.01
CA ASP A 474 -15.88 -19.42 -26.58
C ASP A 474 -16.86 -19.70 -25.45
N VAL A 475 -17.86 -18.83 -25.35
CA VAL A 475 -18.91 -18.88 -24.33
C VAL A 475 -20.24 -19.31 -24.93
N GLY A 476 -20.31 -19.52 -26.25
CA GLY A 476 -21.57 -19.80 -26.95
C GLY A 476 -22.21 -21.14 -26.59
N HIS A 477 -21.50 -22.04 -25.92
CA HIS A 477 -22.03 -23.27 -25.35
C HIS A 477 -22.18 -23.26 -23.83
N LEU A 478 -21.65 -22.25 -23.12
CA LEU A 478 -21.69 -22.20 -21.67
C LEU A 478 -23.12 -21.97 -21.17
N SER A 479 -23.49 -22.66 -20.09
CA SER A 479 -24.78 -22.53 -19.40
C SER A 479 -24.73 -23.16 -18.00
N ASP A 480 -25.79 -22.97 -17.22
CA ASP A 480 -26.08 -23.67 -15.94
C ASP A 480 -25.77 -25.18 -15.94
N THR A 481 -25.84 -25.83 -17.10
CA THR A 481 -25.63 -27.27 -17.27
C THR A 481 -24.37 -27.66 -18.04
N ASP A 482 -23.69 -26.70 -18.65
CA ASP A 482 -22.44 -26.89 -19.39
C ASP A 482 -21.45 -25.78 -19.03
N ARG A 483 -20.61 -26.06 -18.02
CA ARG A 483 -19.60 -25.12 -17.48
C ARG A 483 -18.17 -25.48 -17.91
N GLN A 484 -18.02 -26.35 -18.92
CA GLN A 484 -16.72 -26.87 -19.31
C GLN A 484 -16.13 -26.09 -20.49
N LEU A 485 -14.90 -25.62 -20.31
CA LEU A 485 -14.02 -25.15 -21.37
C LEU A 485 -13.13 -26.32 -21.78
N SER A 486 -13.24 -26.80 -23.01
CA SER A 486 -12.49 -27.96 -23.49
C SER A 486 -11.07 -27.61 -23.91
N ASP A 487 -10.24 -28.63 -24.16
CA ASP A 487 -8.91 -28.51 -24.76
C ASP A 487 -8.97 -28.32 -26.29
N ASP A 488 -10.15 -28.00 -26.86
CA ASP A 488 -10.24 -27.57 -28.26
C ASP A 488 -9.67 -26.14 -28.37
N PRO A 489 -8.75 -25.86 -29.30
CA PRO A 489 -8.21 -24.52 -29.55
C PRO A 489 -9.25 -23.42 -29.81
N SER A 490 -10.52 -23.78 -30.09
CA SER A 490 -11.61 -22.80 -30.19
C SER A 490 -12.08 -22.26 -28.84
N ASP A 491 -11.93 -23.01 -27.74
CA ASP A 491 -12.61 -22.71 -26.49
C ASP A 491 -11.90 -21.66 -25.66
N VAL A 492 -10.57 -21.76 -25.52
CA VAL A 492 -9.77 -20.71 -24.88
C VAL A 492 -8.45 -20.55 -25.63
N ARG A 493 -8.14 -19.31 -25.96
CA ARG A 493 -6.93 -18.94 -26.69
C ARG A 493 -6.39 -17.63 -26.16
N TYR A 494 -5.11 -17.63 -25.83
CA TYR A 494 -4.36 -16.42 -25.53
C TYR A 494 -3.46 -16.07 -26.71
N LYS A 495 -3.41 -14.79 -27.06
CA LYS A 495 -2.60 -14.31 -28.16
C LYS A 495 -1.87 -13.04 -27.75
N SER A 496 -0.59 -12.98 -28.04
CA SER A 496 0.19 -11.75 -27.97
C SER A 496 0.86 -11.44 -29.31
N THR A 497 0.94 -10.16 -29.68
CA THR A 497 1.52 -9.71 -30.94
C THR A 497 2.44 -8.52 -30.70
N ILE A 498 3.65 -8.55 -31.26
CA ILE A 498 4.63 -7.45 -31.15
C ILE A 498 3.99 -6.15 -31.65
N VAL A 499 4.14 -5.12 -30.83
CA VAL A 499 3.89 -3.73 -31.19
C VAL A 499 5.22 -3.12 -31.61
N SER A 500 5.25 -2.56 -32.82
CA SER A 500 6.43 -1.87 -33.35
C SER A 500 6.22 -0.37 -33.39
N GLY A 501 7.33 0.37 -33.40
CA GLY A 501 7.30 1.82 -33.52
C GLY A 501 6.99 2.53 -32.20
N ILE A 502 7.27 1.89 -31.07
CA ILE A 502 7.21 2.53 -29.76
C ILE A 502 8.29 3.59 -29.69
N GLU A 503 7.91 4.83 -29.42
CA GLU A 503 8.86 5.93 -29.26
C GLU A 503 9.59 5.80 -27.93
N SER A 504 10.91 5.98 -27.93
CA SER A 504 11.68 6.05 -26.68
C SER A 504 11.57 7.45 -26.08
N GLU A 505 11.65 7.55 -24.75
CA GLU A 505 11.64 8.82 -24.02
C GLU A 505 12.68 9.79 -24.58
N PHE A 506 13.91 9.30 -24.79
CA PHE A 506 14.95 10.07 -25.45
C PHE A 506 15.06 9.78 -26.96
N ASP A 507 14.78 10.76 -27.82
CA ASP A 507 14.94 10.60 -29.27
C ASP A 507 16.42 10.52 -29.73
N PHE A 508 16.95 9.30 -29.79
CA PHE A 508 18.31 9.02 -30.28
C PHE A 508 18.53 9.39 -31.77
N ASN A 509 17.48 9.57 -32.58
CA ASN A 509 17.59 10.02 -33.96
C ASN A 509 17.70 11.55 -34.09
N ASN A 510 17.40 12.30 -33.02
CA ASN A 510 17.32 13.77 -33.01
C ASN A 510 16.52 14.32 -34.19
N ASN A 511 15.34 13.75 -34.39
CA ASN A 511 14.47 14.03 -35.50
C ASN A 511 13.01 13.74 -35.09
N GLU A 512 12.33 14.76 -34.59
CA GLU A 512 10.91 14.74 -34.21
C GLU A 512 9.98 14.16 -35.32
N SER A 513 10.38 14.18 -36.59
CA SER A 513 9.57 13.60 -37.68
C SER A 513 9.84 12.11 -37.94
N ASN A 514 10.87 11.55 -37.32
CA ASN A 514 11.25 10.14 -37.38
C ASN A 514 12.10 9.83 -36.13
N PRO A 515 11.47 9.83 -34.95
CA PRO A 515 12.16 9.55 -33.70
C PRO A 515 12.76 8.14 -33.72
N TRP A 516 13.68 7.86 -32.80
CA TRP A 516 14.12 6.48 -32.59
C TRP A 516 13.00 5.69 -31.92
N THR A 517 12.78 4.48 -32.41
CA THR A 517 11.72 3.60 -31.93
C THR A 517 12.25 2.19 -31.72
N TYR A 518 11.53 1.45 -30.88
CA TYR A 518 11.76 0.03 -30.60
C TYR A 518 10.44 -0.75 -30.64
N GLN A 519 10.48 -2.00 -30.19
CA GLN A 519 9.35 -2.91 -30.18
C GLN A 519 9.05 -3.35 -28.75
N LYS A 520 7.77 -3.52 -28.44
CA LYS A 520 7.29 -4.06 -27.16
C LYS A 520 6.29 -5.18 -27.40
N ILE A 521 6.16 -6.06 -26.42
CA ILE A 521 5.15 -7.10 -26.38
C ILE A 521 4.77 -7.35 -24.92
N GLY A 522 3.48 -7.45 -24.65
CA GLY A 522 2.95 -7.94 -23.39
C GLY A 522 2.92 -9.46 -23.44
N PHE A 523 3.45 -10.15 -22.44
CA PHE A 523 3.37 -11.60 -22.35
C PHE A 523 3.04 -11.97 -20.90
N LEU A 524 1.93 -12.69 -20.72
CA LEU A 524 1.41 -13.09 -19.41
C LEU A 524 1.26 -11.89 -18.46
N ALA A 525 0.63 -10.81 -18.94
CA ALA A 525 0.39 -9.58 -18.18
C ALA A 525 1.65 -8.78 -17.78
N GLU A 526 2.81 -9.10 -18.37
CA GLU A 526 4.06 -8.36 -18.16
C GLU A 526 4.62 -7.76 -19.44
N GLU A 527 5.35 -6.65 -19.31
CA GLU A 527 6.03 -5.99 -20.42
C GLU A 527 7.37 -6.66 -20.77
N TYR A 528 7.61 -6.81 -22.07
CA TYR A 528 8.87 -7.26 -22.64
C TYR A 528 9.26 -6.51 -23.92
N VAL A 529 10.55 -6.53 -24.24
CA VAL A 529 11.15 -6.11 -25.48
C VAL A 529 11.62 -7.34 -26.27
N PRO A 530 11.12 -7.56 -27.50
CA PRO A 530 11.70 -8.54 -28.41
C PRO A 530 13.14 -8.16 -28.75
N ILE A 531 14.10 -9.06 -28.50
CA ILE A 531 15.52 -8.77 -28.75
C ILE A 531 15.88 -8.85 -30.24
N VAL A 532 15.05 -9.54 -31.03
CA VAL A 532 15.17 -9.63 -32.49
C VAL A 532 13.94 -9.00 -33.13
N GLU A 533 14.18 -8.12 -34.10
CA GLU A 533 13.12 -7.38 -34.80
C GLU A 533 12.12 -8.34 -35.45
N ASP A 534 10.83 -8.15 -35.13
CA ASP A 534 9.69 -8.94 -35.62
C ASP A 534 9.70 -10.43 -35.23
N GLU A 535 10.48 -10.83 -34.21
CA GLU A 535 10.54 -12.21 -33.70
C GLU A 535 10.16 -12.26 -32.21
N ALA A 536 9.04 -12.92 -31.89
CA ALA A 536 8.45 -12.97 -30.56
C ALA A 536 8.93 -14.17 -29.71
N ASP A 537 9.92 -14.92 -30.18
CA ASP A 537 10.46 -16.10 -29.50
C ASP A 537 11.54 -15.79 -28.47
N LYS A 538 12.11 -14.58 -28.47
CA LYS A 538 13.14 -14.15 -27.50
C LYS A 538 12.84 -12.77 -26.95
N LEU A 539 12.50 -12.72 -25.67
CA LEU A 539 11.98 -11.53 -25.01
C LEU A 539 12.85 -11.17 -23.80
N SER A 540 13.15 -9.88 -23.62
CA SER A 540 13.92 -9.36 -22.49
C SER A 540 13.17 -8.23 -21.80
N LYS A 541 13.46 -7.97 -20.52
CA LYS A 541 12.82 -6.87 -19.78
C LYS A 541 13.40 -5.52 -20.20
N LEU A 542 12.53 -4.53 -20.35
CA LEU A 542 12.96 -3.13 -20.40
C LEU A 542 13.30 -2.69 -18.98
N VAL A 543 14.55 -2.31 -18.73
CA VAL A 543 15.03 -1.94 -17.39
C VAL A 543 15.31 -0.45 -17.27
N MET A 544 15.42 0.27 -18.39
CA MET A 544 15.54 1.72 -18.42
C MET A 544 15.10 2.30 -19.78
N ASP A 545 14.26 3.32 -19.77
CA ASP A 545 13.97 4.22 -20.90
C ASP A 545 13.75 5.60 -20.27
N ASP A 546 14.81 6.40 -20.18
CA ASP A 546 14.84 7.61 -19.37
C ASP A 546 15.58 8.73 -20.11
N ASP A 547 15.02 9.94 -20.08
CA ASP A 547 15.61 11.14 -20.65
C ASP A 547 16.19 12.10 -19.58
N THR A 548 16.21 11.70 -18.30
CA THR A 548 16.73 12.52 -17.21
C THR A 548 18.20 12.86 -17.39
N SER A 549 18.54 14.12 -17.11
CA SER A 549 19.92 14.61 -17.20
C SER A 549 20.74 14.30 -15.93
N HIS A 550 21.83 13.55 -16.10
CA HIS A 550 22.79 13.19 -15.06
C HIS A 550 24.16 13.84 -15.31
N THR A 551 24.66 14.60 -14.32
CA THR A 551 26.01 15.17 -14.37
C THR A 551 26.99 14.33 -13.55
N ILE A 552 27.99 13.75 -14.20
CA ILE A 552 28.94 12.81 -13.61
C ILE A 552 30.35 13.40 -13.66
N ARG A 553 31.08 13.40 -12.54
CA ARG A 553 32.50 13.77 -12.53
C ARG A 553 33.36 12.66 -13.06
N THR A 554 34.50 13.01 -13.65
CA THR A 554 35.47 11.99 -14.07
C THR A 554 35.91 11.12 -12.89
N GLY A 555 35.72 9.80 -13.01
CA GLY A 555 36.01 8.80 -11.98
C GLY A 555 34.86 8.50 -11.00
N GLU A 556 33.70 9.16 -11.13
CA GLU A 556 32.43 8.76 -10.49
C GLU A 556 31.58 7.96 -11.50
N SER A 557 30.70 7.09 -11.02
CA SER A 557 29.81 6.26 -11.85
C SER A 557 28.37 6.75 -11.84
N LEU A 558 27.68 6.53 -12.96
CA LEU A 558 26.22 6.43 -13.01
C LEU A 558 25.88 4.94 -12.99
N GLU A 559 25.22 4.51 -11.91
CA GLU A 559 24.70 3.15 -11.80
C GLU A 559 23.49 2.99 -12.74
N LEU A 560 23.44 1.86 -13.41
CA LEU A 560 22.39 1.43 -14.31
C LEU A 560 21.78 0.11 -13.78
N ALA A 561 20.79 -0.43 -14.47
CA ALA A 561 20.20 -1.70 -14.09
C ALA A 561 21.18 -2.87 -14.26
N ASP A 562 20.88 -4.01 -13.62
CA ASP A 562 21.63 -5.27 -13.67
C ASP A 562 23.11 -5.15 -13.31
N GLY A 563 23.44 -4.26 -12.38
CA GLY A 563 24.81 -4.03 -11.91
C GLY A 563 25.71 -3.34 -12.93
N TYR A 564 25.15 -2.85 -14.05
CA TYR A 564 25.91 -2.05 -15.00
C TYR A 564 26.19 -0.65 -14.44
N ALA A 565 27.33 -0.07 -14.80
CA ALA A 565 27.65 1.30 -14.44
C ALA A 565 28.54 1.97 -15.50
N ILE A 566 28.29 3.25 -15.77
CA ILE A 566 29.07 4.06 -16.71
C ILE A 566 29.93 5.05 -15.95
N THR A 567 31.24 5.04 -16.25
CA THR A 567 32.21 5.96 -15.65
C THR A 567 32.93 6.77 -16.72
N PRO A 568 32.82 8.12 -16.74
CA PRO A 568 33.73 8.96 -17.51
C PRO A 568 35.14 8.90 -16.91
N GLN A 569 36.03 8.15 -17.55
CA GLN A 569 37.41 8.01 -17.10
C GLN A 569 38.22 9.28 -17.37
N GLN A 570 38.00 9.93 -18.51
CA GLN A 570 38.76 11.11 -18.87
C GLN A 570 38.03 11.99 -19.90
N ILE A 571 38.19 13.31 -19.79
CA ILE A 571 37.83 14.28 -20.83
C ILE A 571 39.11 14.85 -21.45
N ASP A 572 39.13 14.98 -22.77
CA ASP A 572 40.30 15.48 -23.49
C ASP A 572 40.55 16.97 -23.26
N VAL A 573 41.73 17.45 -23.64
CA VAL A 573 42.17 18.83 -23.32
C VAL A 573 41.46 19.91 -24.14
N GLU A 574 40.80 19.51 -25.22
CA GLU A 574 39.94 20.36 -26.01
C GLU A 574 38.54 20.48 -25.39
N GLY A 575 38.16 19.53 -24.54
CA GLY A 575 36.84 19.48 -23.91
C GLY A 575 35.75 19.11 -24.91
N ASP A 576 36.07 18.30 -25.92
CA ASP A 576 35.12 17.83 -26.93
C ASP A 576 35.09 16.29 -27.04
N LYS A 577 35.82 15.58 -26.18
CA LYS A 577 35.76 14.11 -26.10
C LYS A 577 35.75 13.61 -24.67
N VAL A 578 35.00 12.55 -24.45
CA VAL A 578 34.99 11.78 -23.22
C VAL A 578 35.37 10.33 -23.51
N TRP A 579 36.21 9.76 -22.66
CA TRP A 579 36.46 8.33 -22.58
C TRP A 579 35.57 7.76 -21.48
N LEU A 580 34.61 6.92 -21.87
CA LEU A 580 33.70 6.23 -20.98
C LEU A 580 34.13 4.76 -20.85
N GLU A 581 33.96 4.23 -19.65
CA GLU A 581 34.12 2.82 -19.32
C GLU A 581 32.76 2.30 -18.81
N LEU A 582 32.36 1.13 -19.30
CA LEU A 582 31.21 0.37 -18.84
C LEU A 582 31.71 -0.80 -17.99
N THR A 583 31.14 -0.94 -16.80
CA THR A 583 31.41 -2.06 -15.89
C THR A 583 30.11 -2.80 -15.58
N LYS A 584 30.19 -4.09 -15.28
CA LYS A 584 29.10 -4.89 -14.68
C LYS A 584 29.62 -5.48 -13.38
N ASP A 585 28.91 -5.26 -12.28
CA ASP A 585 29.32 -5.68 -10.93
C ASP A 585 30.74 -5.22 -10.55
N GLY A 586 31.14 -4.04 -11.05
CA GLY A 586 32.48 -3.47 -10.88
C GLY A 586 33.58 -4.12 -11.73
N GLU A 587 33.28 -5.13 -12.55
CA GLU A 587 34.20 -5.72 -13.53
C GLU A 587 34.11 -4.99 -14.88
N PHE A 588 35.24 -4.83 -15.56
CA PHE A 588 35.31 -4.18 -16.87
C PHE A 588 34.55 -4.97 -17.95
N VAL A 589 33.70 -4.27 -18.71
CA VAL A 589 32.93 -4.82 -19.84
C VAL A 589 33.43 -4.25 -21.17
N ASP A 590 33.30 -2.93 -21.37
CA ASP A 590 33.67 -2.23 -22.61
C ASP A 590 34.11 -0.78 -22.34
N ASP A 591 34.76 -0.15 -23.32
CA ASP A 591 35.12 1.26 -23.26
C ASP A 591 35.03 1.98 -24.62
N LYS A 592 34.67 3.27 -24.58
CA LYS A 592 34.53 4.05 -25.81
C LYS A 592 34.93 5.50 -25.63
N VAL A 593 35.61 6.04 -26.64
CA VAL A 593 35.87 7.48 -26.74
C VAL A 593 34.81 8.11 -27.64
N ILE A 594 33.92 8.90 -27.04
CA ILE A 594 32.87 9.65 -27.73
C ILE A 594 33.39 11.07 -28.00
N THR A 595 33.15 11.58 -29.21
CA THR A 595 33.34 13.00 -29.53
C THR A 595 31.99 13.68 -29.43
N VAL A 596 31.88 14.68 -28.56
CA VAL A 596 30.63 15.37 -28.24
C VAL A 596 30.51 16.60 -29.14
N THR A 597 29.44 16.65 -29.92
CA THR A 597 29.14 17.69 -30.90
C THR A 597 27.69 18.16 -30.76
N GLU A 598 27.30 19.23 -31.49
CA GLU A 598 25.89 19.61 -31.58
C GLU A 598 25.06 18.45 -32.16
N GLY A 599 24.08 17.97 -31.39
CA GLY A 599 23.20 16.86 -31.73
C GLY A 599 23.38 15.66 -30.79
N THR A 600 22.91 14.48 -31.19
CA THR A 600 23.02 13.26 -30.38
C THR A 600 24.40 12.62 -30.51
N ASN A 601 25.00 12.28 -29.37
CA ASN A 601 26.31 11.66 -29.28
C ASN A 601 26.17 10.31 -28.57
N THR A 602 25.62 9.33 -29.29
CA THR A 602 25.22 8.04 -28.71
C THR A 602 26.37 7.03 -28.64
N TRP A 603 26.50 6.39 -27.49
CA TRP A 603 27.17 5.10 -27.33
C TRP A 603 26.12 3.98 -27.36
N THR A 604 26.18 3.12 -28.37
CA THR A 604 25.50 1.82 -28.41
C THR A 604 26.46 0.71 -27.98
N TYR A 605 26.02 -0.12 -27.05
CA TYR A 605 26.69 -1.32 -26.60
C TYR A 605 25.88 -2.55 -27.06
N ASP A 606 26.56 -3.43 -27.80
CA ASP A 606 26.01 -4.64 -28.38
C ASP A 606 26.66 -5.84 -27.70
N GLN A 607 25.88 -6.87 -27.37
CA GLN A 607 26.38 -8.12 -26.79
C GLN A 607 25.61 -9.35 -27.27
N ASP A 608 26.15 -10.54 -27.00
CA ASP A 608 25.47 -11.80 -27.33
C ASP A 608 24.45 -12.10 -26.21
N VAL A 609 23.15 -12.20 -26.55
CA VAL A 609 22.05 -12.45 -25.60
C VAL A 609 21.18 -13.59 -26.13
N MET A 610 20.83 -14.57 -25.28
CA MET A 610 19.94 -15.69 -25.66
C MET A 610 20.35 -16.40 -26.97
N GLY A 611 21.67 -16.50 -27.21
CA GLY A 611 22.24 -17.13 -28.39
C GLY A 611 22.20 -16.31 -29.69
N GLU A 612 21.70 -15.07 -29.64
CA GLU A 612 21.75 -14.10 -30.74
C GLU A 612 22.97 -13.19 -30.60
N ASP A 613 23.65 -12.92 -31.71
CA ASP A 613 24.86 -12.10 -31.76
C ASP A 613 24.50 -10.62 -32.01
N ASP A 614 25.33 -9.69 -31.54
CA ASP A 614 25.25 -8.24 -31.82
C ASP A 614 23.89 -7.58 -31.39
N ILE A 615 23.31 -8.00 -30.26
CA ILE A 615 22.07 -7.43 -29.72
C ILE A 615 22.35 -6.13 -28.97
N VAL A 616 21.64 -5.06 -29.36
CA VAL A 616 21.70 -3.76 -28.68
C VAL A 616 21.05 -3.88 -27.31
N THR A 617 21.84 -3.81 -26.24
CA THR A 617 21.34 -3.91 -24.86
C THR A 617 21.39 -2.59 -24.10
N LEU A 618 22.21 -1.64 -24.58
CA LEU A 618 22.36 -0.34 -23.93
C LEU A 618 22.64 0.75 -24.98
N LYS A 619 21.91 1.86 -24.87
CA LYS A 619 22.16 3.09 -25.61
C LYS A 619 22.21 4.26 -24.64
N VAL A 620 23.27 5.05 -24.72
CA VAL A 620 23.49 6.21 -23.86
C VAL A 620 23.86 7.41 -24.68
N ASN A 621 23.17 8.53 -24.50
CA ASN A 621 23.51 9.78 -25.14
C ASN A 621 24.32 10.69 -24.20
N ILE A 622 25.40 11.24 -24.75
CA ILE A 622 26.25 12.20 -24.06
C ILE A 622 25.89 13.59 -24.58
N ASP A 623 25.17 14.35 -23.77
CA ASP A 623 24.71 15.69 -24.15
C ASP A 623 25.87 16.69 -24.17
N GLU A 624 26.58 16.82 -23.03
CA GLU A 624 27.66 17.79 -22.88
C GLU A 624 28.86 17.20 -22.15
N VAL A 625 30.06 17.72 -22.47
CA VAL A 625 31.26 17.53 -21.65
C VAL A 625 31.82 18.89 -21.26
N PHE A 626 32.18 19.02 -19.98
CA PHE A 626 32.75 20.24 -19.44
C PHE A 626 34.15 19.97 -18.90
N GLN A 627 35.13 20.72 -19.40
CA GLN A 627 36.48 20.71 -18.85
C GLN A 627 36.76 21.98 -18.03
N GLY A 628 36.66 21.86 -16.72
CA GLY A 628 36.96 22.92 -15.76
C GLY A 628 38.45 23.00 -15.39
N GLN A 629 38.79 23.98 -14.55
CA GLN A 629 40.16 24.10 -14.00
C GLN A 629 40.47 23.08 -12.90
N VAL A 630 39.43 22.50 -12.30
CA VAL A 630 39.52 21.59 -11.15
C VAL A 630 38.81 20.28 -11.49
N ASP A 631 37.57 20.37 -11.97
CA ASP A 631 36.75 19.20 -12.30
C ASP A 631 36.51 19.09 -13.81
N SER A 632 36.40 17.86 -14.30
CA SER A 632 35.88 17.55 -15.62
C SER A 632 34.59 16.74 -15.45
N LEU A 633 33.54 17.10 -16.19
CA LEU A 633 32.19 16.56 -16.04
C LEU A 633 31.68 16.06 -17.38
N ALA A 634 30.94 14.95 -17.39
CA ALA A 634 30.11 14.54 -18.51
C ALA A 634 28.64 14.65 -18.09
N VAL A 635 27.80 15.13 -18.99
CA VAL A 635 26.35 15.16 -18.84
C VAL A 635 25.80 14.04 -19.73
N ILE A 636 25.13 13.09 -19.11
CA ILE A 636 24.38 12.03 -19.77
C ILE A 636 22.92 12.43 -19.72
N GLU A 637 22.23 12.35 -20.85
CA GLU A 637 20.80 12.64 -20.98
C GLU A 637 20.29 11.70 -22.06
N GLY A 638 19.40 10.78 -21.70
CA GLY A 638 18.98 9.68 -22.56
C GLY A 638 19.75 8.38 -22.29
N VAL A 639 19.09 7.46 -21.61
CA VAL A 639 19.53 6.07 -21.42
C VAL A 639 18.39 5.13 -21.79
N TRP A 640 18.70 4.14 -22.62
CA TRP A 640 17.80 3.04 -22.94
C TRP A 640 18.54 1.73 -22.71
N GLN A 641 17.95 0.82 -21.93
CA GLN A 641 18.56 -0.45 -21.54
C GLN A 641 17.50 -1.57 -21.45
N ILE A 642 17.86 -2.74 -21.97
CA ILE A 642 17.18 -4.00 -21.68
C ILE A 642 18.06 -4.88 -20.82
N ALA A 643 17.44 -5.81 -20.10
CA ALA A 643 18.15 -6.82 -19.34
C ALA A 643 19.07 -7.64 -20.24
N ASP A 644 20.16 -8.18 -19.68
CA ASP A 644 21.08 -9.03 -20.44
C ASP A 644 20.75 -10.53 -20.38
N ASP A 645 19.58 -10.84 -19.85
CA ASP A 645 18.88 -12.12 -19.94
C ASP A 645 17.41 -11.92 -20.38
N GLY A 646 16.63 -12.99 -20.32
CA GLY A 646 15.25 -12.99 -20.78
C GLY A 646 14.66 -14.39 -20.90
N ILE A 647 13.58 -14.49 -21.65
CA ILE A 647 12.84 -15.73 -21.91
C ILE A 647 12.97 -16.13 -23.39
N GLU A 648 13.29 -17.40 -23.62
CA GLU A 648 13.24 -18.05 -24.93
C GLU A 648 11.99 -18.93 -24.98
N LEU A 649 11.18 -18.78 -26.03
CA LEU A 649 9.89 -19.44 -26.19
C LEU A 649 9.92 -20.44 -27.35
N GLU A 650 9.51 -21.67 -27.08
CA GLU A 650 9.35 -22.73 -28.07
C GLU A 650 7.89 -23.24 -28.11
N SER A 651 7.51 -23.82 -29.26
CA SER A 651 6.23 -24.54 -29.35
C SER A 651 6.20 -25.69 -28.35
N GLU A 652 5.02 -25.95 -27.76
CA GLU A 652 4.80 -26.93 -26.69
C GLU A 652 5.30 -26.51 -25.29
N ASP A 653 5.90 -25.32 -25.14
CA ASP A 653 6.16 -24.76 -23.80
C ASP A 653 4.84 -24.54 -23.06
N SER A 654 4.80 -24.94 -21.79
CA SER A 654 3.59 -24.93 -20.97
C SER A 654 3.67 -23.88 -19.87
N TYR A 655 2.57 -23.15 -19.70
CA TYR A 655 2.38 -22.10 -18.68
C TYR A 655 1.05 -22.37 -17.99
N GLY A 656 1.10 -22.97 -16.80
CA GLY A 656 -0.11 -23.47 -16.11
C GLY A 656 -0.90 -24.48 -16.95
N ASN A 657 -2.17 -24.15 -17.21
CA ASN A 657 -3.08 -24.95 -18.03
C ASN A 657 -3.04 -24.57 -19.53
N MET A 658 -2.22 -23.59 -19.92
CA MET A 658 -2.02 -23.18 -21.30
C MET A 658 -0.70 -23.74 -21.87
N GLU A 659 -0.65 -23.96 -23.19
CA GLU A 659 0.58 -24.31 -23.91
C GLU A 659 0.73 -23.46 -25.17
N ILE A 660 1.98 -23.17 -25.56
CA ILE A 660 2.28 -22.48 -26.82
C ILE A 660 1.96 -23.40 -27.99
N ASP A 661 0.91 -23.08 -28.76
CA ASP A 661 0.58 -23.75 -30.02
C ASP A 661 1.61 -23.35 -31.08
N THR A 662 1.82 -22.04 -31.25
CA THR A 662 2.78 -21.50 -32.21
C THR A 662 3.40 -20.19 -31.77
N VAL A 663 4.69 -20.04 -32.06
CA VAL A 663 5.34 -18.72 -32.21
C VAL A 663 5.64 -18.54 -33.70
N ASP A 664 5.00 -17.56 -34.35
CA ASP A 664 5.15 -17.30 -35.79
C ASP A 664 5.49 -15.83 -36.03
N GLY A 665 6.78 -15.57 -36.26
CA GLY A 665 7.30 -14.21 -36.42
C GLY A 665 6.96 -13.36 -35.21
N ASN A 666 6.04 -12.41 -35.40
CA ASN A 666 5.72 -11.39 -34.42
C ASN A 666 4.60 -11.77 -33.44
N THR A 667 4.18 -13.04 -33.40
CA THR A 667 2.99 -13.48 -32.68
C THR A 667 3.27 -14.72 -31.84
N ILE A 668 2.78 -14.71 -30.59
CA ILE A 668 2.66 -15.86 -29.70
C ILE A 668 1.18 -16.26 -29.63
N ASP A 669 0.89 -17.54 -29.85
CA ASP A 669 -0.47 -18.10 -29.79
C ASP A 669 -0.47 -19.32 -28.87
N MET A 670 -1.31 -19.27 -27.83
CA MET A 670 -1.42 -20.28 -26.78
C MET A 670 -2.85 -20.81 -26.69
N ILE A 671 -2.97 -22.09 -26.37
CA ILE A 671 -4.23 -22.82 -26.27
C ILE A 671 -4.29 -23.60 -24.96
N LEU A 672 -5.47 -24.03 -24.54
CA LEU A 672 -5.58 -24.94 -23.39
C LEU A 672 -4.90 -26.28 -23.67
N SER A 673 -4.05 -26.70 -22.74
CA SER A 673 -3.45 -28.04 -22.70
C SER A 673 -4.37 -29.07 -22.03
N SER A 674 -5.35 -28.59 -21.23
CA SER A 674 -6.35 -29.43 -20.58
C SER A 674 -7.66 -28.68 -20.32
N SER A 675 -8.77 -29.40 -20.24
CA SER A 675 -10.09 -28.80 -20.02
C SER A 675 -10.24 -28.21 -18.61
N ILE A 676 -10.87 -27.04 -18.52
CA ILE A 676 -11.21 -26.34 -17.27
C ILE A 676 -12.73 -26.45 -17.04
N THR A 677 -13.17 -26.53 -15.79
CA THR A 677 -14.61 -26.49 -15.45
C THR A 677 -14.85 -25.29 -14.52
N LEU A 678 -15.66 -24.34 -14.96
CA LEU A 678 -16.04 -23.14 -14.22
C LEU A 678 -17.07 -23.50 -13.13
N SER A 679 -16.61 -24.21 -12.09
CA SER A 679 -17.47 -24.66 -10.99
C SER A 679 -17.91 -23.47 -10.14
N ASP A 680 -19.09 -23.56 -9.53
CA ASP A 680 -19.58 -22.53 -8.60
C ASP A 680 -18.59 -22.35 -7.44
N ASP A 681 -18.43 -21.11 -6.98
CA ASP A 681 -17.48 -20.69 -5.94
C ASP A 681 -16.08 -21.28 -6.16
N SER A 682 -15.45 -20.94 -7.28
CA SER A 682 -14.14 -21.51 -7.58
C SER A 682 -13.20 -20.60 -8.34
N GLU A 683 -11.92 -20.86 -8.13
CA GLU A 683 -10.81 -20.29 -8.88
C GLU A 683 -10.24 -21.36 -9.81
N GLN A 684 -10.07 -21.00 -11.07
CA GLN A 684 -9.51 -21.88 -12.09
C GLN A 684 -8.21 -21.28 -12.62
N HIS A 685 -7.10 -21.90 -12.26
CA HIS A 685 -5.78 -21.51 -12.78
C HIS A 685 -5.72 -21.61 -14.30
N LEU A 686 -5.22 -20.58 -14.97
CA LEU A 686 -5.10 -20.54 -16.43
C LEU A 686 -3.64 -20.58 -16.88
N MET A 687 -2.83 -19.57 -16.53
CA MET A 687 -1.42 -19.46 -16.95
C MET A 687 -0.62 -18.59 -15.97
N GLU A 688 0.48 -19.10 -15.42
CA GLU A 688 1.28 -18.43 -14.37
C GLU A 688 0.39 -17.77 -13.30
N ASP A 689 0.40 -16.44 -13.18
CA ASP A 689 -0.41 -15.72 -12.18
C ASP A 689 -1.81 -15.33 -12.68
N ILE A 690 -2.26 -15.87 -13.83
CA ILE A 690 -3.58 -15.60 -14.43
C ILE A 690 -4.56 -16.74 -14.15
N TYR A 691 -5.75 -16.38 -13.69
CA TYR A 691 -6.82 -17.30 -13.27
C TYR A 691 -8.17 -16.84 -13.80
N PHE A 692 -9.19 -17.71 -13.70
CA PHE A 692 -10.60 -17.31 -13.72
C PHE A 692 -11.18 -17.39 -12.31
N LYS A 693 -11.86 -16.33 -11.87
CA LYS A 693 -12.75 -16.37 -10.68
C LYS A 693 -14.17 -16.63 -11.15
N VAL A 694 -14.86 -17.58 -10.52
CA VAL A 694 -16.23 -17.99 -10.88
C VAL A 694 -17.16 -17.70 -9.70
N ALA A 695 -18.31 -17.09 -10.01
CA ALA A 695 -19.34 -16.76 -9.03
C ALA A 695 -19.92 -18.00 -8.34
N ASP A 696 -20.33 -17.84 -7.08
CA ASP A 696 -21.33 -18.74 -6.49
C ASP A 696 -22.72 -18.34 -6.98
N SER A 697 -23.15 -18.92 -8.11
CA SER A 697 -24.42 -18.58 -8.74
C SER A 697 -24.91 -19.71 -9.65
N ASP A 698 -26.23 -19.82 -9.83
CA ASP A 698 -26.84 -20.74 -10.79
C ASP A 698 -26.47 -20.39 -12.25
N ASP A 699 -26.29 -19.09 -12.54
CA ASP A 699 -25.85 -18.60 -13.85
C ASP A 699 -24.32 -18.71 -13.99
N VAL A 700 -23.81 -18.89 -15.22
CA VAL A 700 -22.36 -18.86 -15.45
C VAL A 700 -21.88 -17.41 -15.44
N ARG A 701 -21.19 -17.02 -14.37
CA ARG A 701 -20.56 -15.70 -14.23
C ARG A 701 -19.10 -15.84 -13.78
N PHE A 702 -18.19 -15.20 -14.50
CA PHE A 702 -16.75 -15.30 -14.23
C PHE A 702 -15.98 -14.13 -14.83
N TYR A 703 -14.74 -13.92 -14.37
CA TYR A 703 -13.78 -13.01 -15.00
C TYR A 703 -12.36 -13.58 -14.94
N PRO A 704 -11.48 -13.22 -15.89
CA PRO A 704 -10.06 -13.45 -15.72
C PRO A 704 -9.47 -12.44 -14.72
N TYR A 705 -8.47 -12.85 -13.96
CA TYR A 705 -7.66 -11.93 -13.15
C TYR A 705 -6.19 -12.32 -13.16
N VAL A 706 -5.32 -11.37 -12.83
CA VAL A 706 -3.90 -11.63 -12.57
C VAL A 706 -3.59 -11.34 -11.10
N GLU A 707 -2.88 -12.23 -10.44
CA GLU A 707 -2.33 -12.00 -9.10
C GLU A 707 -1.06 -11.16 -9.20
N LYS A 708 -0.93 -10.16 -8.34
CA LYS A 708 0.30 -9.36 -8.20
C LYS A 708 0.65 -9.23 -6.73
N THR A 709 1.92 -9.34 -6.41
CA THR A 709 2.40 -9.27 -5.02
C THR A 709 3.25 -8.04 -4.81
N ILE A 710 2.98 -7.28 -3.75
CA ILE A 710 3.86 -6.23 -3.25
C ILE A 710 4.61 -6.84 -2.06
N ALA A 711 5.94 -6.87 -2.16
CA ALA A 711 6.77 -7.42 -1.10
C ALA A 711 6.59 -6.61 0.19
N GLY A 712 6.44 -7.31 1.32
CA GLY A 712 6.63 -6.67 2.61
C GLY A 712 8.10 -6.31 2.80
N GLU A 713 8.37 -5.21 3.49
CA GLU A 713 9.71 -5.05 4.08
C GLU A 713 9.90 -6.25 5.02
N GLU A 714 10.81 -7.17 4.68
CA GLU A 714 11.31 -8.10 5.70
C GLU A 714 11.90 -7.21 6.80
N PRO A 715 11.59 -7.45 8.09
CA PRO A 715 12.18 -6.66 9.15
C PRO A 715 13.70 -6.85 9.06
N GLU A 716 14.41 -5.80 8.65
CA GLU A 716 15.87 -5.74 8.70
C GLU A 716 16.28 -5.96 10.17
N GLU A 717 16.82 -7.15 10.45
CA GLU A 717 17.35 -7.47 11.77
C GLU A 717 18.51 -6.50 12.09
N ASP A 718 18.37 -5.69 13.13
CA ASP A 718 19.41 -4.74 13.54
C ASP A 718 20.70 -5.49 13.93
N MET A 719 21.87 -4.97 13.53
CA MET A 719 23.15 -5.50 13.99
C MET A 719 23.24 -5.51 15.53
N PRO A 720 23.83 -6.55 16.15
CA PRO A 720 24.00 -6.62 17.58
C PRO A 720 25.02 -5.56 18.02
N THR A 721 24.84 -4.98 19.21
CA THR A 721 25.80 -4.05 19.82
C THR A 721 26.26 -4.62 21.16
N ALA A 722 27.55 -4.98 21.24
CA ALA A 722 28.12 -5.62 22.43
C ALA A 722 28.38 -4.60 23.55
N ALA A 723 27.90 -4.87 24.76
CA ALA A 723 28.24 -4.09 25.95
C ALA A 723 28.13 -4.93 27.23
N PHE A 724 28.97 -4.63 28.22
CA PHE A 724 28.86 -5.27 29.53
C PHE A 724 29.52 -4.46 30.66
N SER A 725 29.15 -4.80 31.90
CA SER A 725 29.81 -4.32 33.12
C SER A 725 30.33 -5.49 33.99
N ALA A 726 31.32 -5.20 34.85
CA ALA A 726 31.96 -6.21 35.71
C ALA A 726 32.14 -5.69 37.15
N SER A 727 31.89 -6.55 38.15
CA SER A 727 32.01 -6.19 39.56
C SER A 727 32.57 -7.32 40.43
N PRO A 728 33.66 -7.08 41.19
CA PRO A 728 34.51 -5.88 41.19
C PRO A 728 35.51 -5.85 40.00
N MET A 729 35.88 -4.65 39.52
CA MET A 729 36.89 -4.48 38.46
C MET A 729 38.34 -4.68 38.95
N SER A 730 38.57 -4.65 40.27
CA SER A 730 39.88 -4.95 40.85
C SER A 730 39.78 -5.50 42.28
N GLY A 731 40.81 -6.25 42.71
CA GLY A 731 40.88 -6.82 44.06
C GLY A 731 42.10 -7.71 44.26
N ASN A 732 42.22 -8.39 45.40
CA ASN A 732 43.33 -9.31 45.67
C ASN A 732 42.96 -10.74 45.22
N ALA A 733 43.93 -11.51 44.73
CA ALA A 733 43.75 -12.93 44.45
C ALA A 733 43.48 -13.73 45.74
N PRO A 734 42.55 -14.71 45.74
CA PRO A 734 41.61 -15.02 44.65
C PRO A 734 40.48 -13.98 44.56
N LEU A 735 40.16 -13.52 43.34
CA LEU A 735 39.12 -12.53 43.05
C LEU A 735 37.95 -13.15 42.27
N GLU A 736 36.79 -13.26 42.90
CA GLU A 736 35.53 -13.63 42.21
C GLU A 736 34.91 -12.38 41.58
N VAL A 737 34.58 -12.43 40.29
CA VAL A 737 34.00 -11.32 39.50
C VAL A 737 32.71 -11.78 38.83
N THR A 738 31.68 -10.95 38.94
CA THR A 738 30.39 -11.11 38.24
C THR A 738 30.35 -10.17 37.04
N PHE A 739 29.89 -10.68 35.90
CA PHE A 739 29.66 -9.91 34.68
C PHE A 739 28.17 -9.74 34.43
N THR A 740 27.79 -8.55 33.96
CA THR A 740 26.42 -8.21 33.58
C THR A 740 26.41 -7.77 32.13
N ASP A 741 25.67 -8.51 31.31
CA ASP A 741 25.45 -8.14 29.91
C ASP A 741 24.56 -6.90 29.81
N GLU A 742 24.94 -6.00 28.91
CA GLU A 742 24.27 -4.74 28.60
C GLU A 742 24.11 -4.59 27.07
N SER A 743 24.25 -5.68 26.31
CA SER A 743 24.22 -5.69 24.84
C SER A 743 22.80 -5.43 24.31
N GLU A 744 22.71 -4.86 23.10
CA GLU A 744 21.47 -4.66 22.35
C GLU A 744 21.41 -5.61 21.15
N ASN A 745 20.21 -6.09 20.81
CA ASN A 745 19.94 -6.97 19.65
C ASN A 745 20.78 -8.26 19.60
N ALA A 746 21.01 -8.91 20.77
CA ALA A 746 21.86 -10.10 20.90
C ALA A 746 21.07 -11.37 21.26
N ASP A 747 21.21 -12.42 20.45
CA ASP A 747 20.60 -13.74 20.69
C ASP A 747 21.57 -14.74 21.32
N GLU A 748 22.85 -14.68 20.92
CA GLU A 748 23.91 -15.55 21.43
C GLU A 748 25.03 -14.75 22.10
N TYR A 749 25.70 -15.38 23.08
CA TYR A 749 26.75 -14.77 23.91
C TYR A 749 27.96 -15.70 23.98
N GLU A 750 29.16 -15.17 23.77
CA GLU A 750 30.44 -15.86 23.99
C GLU A 750 31.39 -14.97 24.80
N TRP A 751 31.74 -15.42 26.00
CA TRP A 751 32.67 -14.76 26.90
C TRP A 751 34.04 -15.44 26.87
N ASP A 752 35.12 -14.66 26.78
CA ASP A 752 36.50 -15.06 27.13
C ASP A 752 36.98 -14.19 28.29
N PHE A 753 37.23 -14.79 29.45
CA PHE A 753 37.65 -14.04 30.64
C PHE A 753 39.16 -13.72 30.67
N GLY A 754 39.92 -14.07 29.64
CA GLY A 754 41.37 -13.82 29.55
C GLY A 754 42.22 -14.68 30.50
N ASN A 755 41.59 -15.47 31.37
CA ASN A 755 42.23 -16.45 32.26
C ASN A 755 42.24 -17.88 31.67
N GLY A 756 41.66 -18.07 30.48
CA GLY A 756 41.50 -19.36 29.81
C GLY A 756 40.17 -20.07 30.08
N GLU A 757 39.26 -19.45 30.82
CA GLU A 757 37.86 -19.87 30.97
C GLU A 757 36.95 -19.08 30.02
N THR A 758 35.86 -19.71 29.57
CA THR A 758 34.84 -19.11 28.70
C THR A 758 33.43 -19.39 29.23
N SER A 759 32.42 -18.64 28.75
CA SER A 759 31.00 -18.84 29.09
C SER A 759 30.09 -18.49 27.93
N THR A 760 28.87 -19.05 27.91
CA THR A 760 27.78 -18.66 27.00
C THR A 760 26.55 -18.16 27.76
N ASP A 761 26.63 -18.02 29.08
CA ASP A 761 25.56 -17.43 29.88
C ASP A 761 25.56 -15.90 29.67
N ALA A 762 24.39 -15.27 29.59
CA ALA A 762 24.30 -13.81 29.48
C ALA A 762 24.93 -13.07 30.68
N ASN A 763 24.87 -13.63 31.89
CA ASN A 763 25.41 -12.98 33.10
C ASN A 763 26.30 -13.95 33.91
N PRO A 764 27.55 -14.19 33.48
CA PRO A 764 28.41 -15.21 34.08
C PRO A 764 29.20 -14.72 35.32
N THR A 765 29.82 -15.67 36.02
CA THR A 765 30.76 -15.41 37.14
C THR A 765 32.04 -16.23 36.93
N THR A 766 33.21 -15.62 37.16
CA THR A 766 34.53 -16.32 37.12
C THR A 766 35.38 -15.93 38.34
N THR A 767 36.38 -16.76 38.68
CA THR A 767 37.33 -16.48 39.77
C THR A 767 38.75 -16.45 39.23
N TYR A 768 39.45 -15.34 39.47
CA TYR A 768 40.86 -15.17 39.14
C TYR A 768 41.75 -15.55 40.33
N GLU A 769 42.40 -16.70 40.21
CA GLU A 769 43.22 -17.31 41.28
C GLU A 769 44.63 -16.70 41.42
N GLU A 770 45.13 -16.03 40.38
CA GLU A 770 46.50 -15.50 40.31
C GLU A 770 46.47 -13.99 40.05
N ALA A 771 47.50 -13.29 40.51
CA ALA A 771 47.64 -11.86 40.26
C ALA A 771 48.01 -11.59 38.79
N GLY A 772 47.34 -10.62 38.16
CA GLY A 772 47.49 -10.28 36.74
C GLY A 772 46.48 -9.24 36.27
N GLU A 773 46.68 -8.76 35.04
CA GLU A 773 45.67 -8.02 34.30
C GLU A 773 45.04 -8.98 33.29
N TYR A 774 43.71 -9.08 33.29
CA TYR A 774 42.94 -9.98 32.44
C TYR A 774 42.01 -9.16 31.56
N THR A 775 42.16 -9.27 30.25
CA THR A 775 41.24 -8.68 29.27
C THR A 775 40.09 -9.64 29.06
N VAL A 776 38.88 -9.19 29.36
CA VAL A 776 37.64 -9.92 29.18
C VAL A 776 37.01 -9.46 27.87
N THR A 777 36.62 -10.41 27.01
CA THR A 777 35.95 -10.15 25.73
C THR A 777 34.56 -10.79 25.77
N LEU A 778 33.54 -10.01 25.41
CA LEU A 778 32.18 -10.50 25.11
C LEU A 778 31.96 -10.37 23.60
N THR A 779 31.65 -11.47 22.93
CA THR A 779 31.12 -11.49 21.56
C THR A 779 29.63 -11.79 21.64
N VAL A 780 28.80 -10.98 20.98
CA VAL A 780 27.37 -11.23 20.80
C VAL A 780 27.01 -11.35 19.33
N SER A 781 26.00 -12.16 19.03
CA SER A 781 25.57 -12.40 17.65
C SER A 781 24.05 -12.59 17.53
N ASN A 782 23.54 -12.29 16.35
CA ASN A 782 22.21 -12.63 15.84
C ASN A 782 22.31 -12.99 14.35
N ASP A 783 21.18 -13.13 13.65
CA ASP A 783 21.17 -13.49 12.23
C ASP A 783 21.73 -12.37 11.32
N ALA A 784 21.74 -11.12 11.77
CA ALA A 784 22.31 -9.98 11.05
C ALA A 784 23.85 -9.90 11.14
N GLY A 785 24.47 -10.41 12.21
CA GLY A 785 25.92 -10.41 12.35
C GLY A 785 26.45 -10.61 13.78
N GLU A 786 27.66 -10.12 14.03
CA GLU A 786 28.34 -10.23 15.34
C GLU A 786 29.00 -8.90 15.73
N ASP A 787 29.07 -8.60 17.03
CA ASP A 787 29.82 -7.48 17.60
C ASP A 787 30.58 -7.88 18.89
N THR A 788 31.58 -7.10 19.28
CA THR A 788 32.49 -7.43 20.40
C THR A 788 32.79 -6.25 21.33
N ALA A 789 32.79 -6.52 22.65
CA ALA A 789 33.18 -5.59 23.71
C ALA A 789 34.33 -6.15 24.55
N GLU A 790 35.21 -5.27 25.05
CA GLU A 790 36.36 -5.65 25.90
C GLU A 790 36.49 -4.76 27.15
N GLU A 791 36.83 -5.36 28.30
CA GLU A 791 37.12 -4.65 29.56
C GLU A 791 38.28 -5.34 30.33
N THR A 792 39.00 -4.62 31.20
CA THR A 792 40.17 -5.18 31.92
C THR A 792 39.95 -5.34 33.42
N ILE A 793 40.12 -6.56 33.93
CA ILE A 793 40.10 -6.87 35.37
C ILE A 793 41.52 -6.89 35.94
N THR A 794 41.73 -6.18 37.06
CA THR A 794 43.03 -6.11 37.73
C THR A 794 43.07 -6.92 39.03
N VAL A 795 43.89 -7.96 39.08
CA VAL A 795 44.02 -8.85 40.23
C VAL A 795 45.38 -8.65 40.90
N ASN A 796 45.37 -8.18 42.14
CA ASN A 796 46.53 -7.91 42.97
C ASN A 796 47.01 -9.17 43.73
N PRO A 797 48.29 -9.24 44.14
CA PRO A 797 48.81 -10.36 44.94
C PRO A 797 48.08 -10.59 46.26
N GLU A 798 47.95 -11.84 46.69
CA GLU A 798 47.33 -12.19 47.97
C GLU A 798 48.00 -11.43 49.15
N GLY A 799 47.20 -10.67 49.90
CA GLY A 799 47.64 -9.99 51.12
C GLY A 799 48.22 -8.58 50.95
N THR A 800 48.04 -7.93 49.79
CA THR A 800 48.22 -6.47 49.69
C THR A 800 47.20 -5.76 50.59
N PRO A 801 47.63 -4.92 51.55
CA PRO A 801 46.69 -4.12 52.35
C PRO A 801 45.95 -3.16 51.42
N GLU A 802 44.62 -3.17 51.47
CA GLU A 802 43.80 -2.12 50.86
C GLU A 802 44.18 -0.76 51.48
N GLU A 803 44.40 0.23 50.62
CA GLU A 803 44.69 1.60 51.06
C GLU A 803 43.39 2.17 51.68
N PRO A 804 43.42 2.76 52.89
CA PRO A 804 42.19 3.24 53.53
C PRO A 804 41.56 4.35 52.69
N GLU A 805 40.24 4.29 52.49
CA GLU A 805 39.49 5.30 51.74
C GLU A 805 39.45 6.64 52.50
N MET A 806 39.52 7.75 51.76
CA MET A 806 39.33 9.10 52.32
C MET A 806 37.95 9.19 52.98
N PRO A 807 37.81 9.83 54.16
CA PRO A 807 36.50 10.08 54.75
C PRO A 807 35.75 11.13 53.92
N THR A 808 34.43 10.99 53.82
CA THR A 808 33.56 11.99 53.18
C THR A 808 32.66 12.60 54.24
N ALA A 809 32.80 13.90 54.50
CA ALA A 809 32.03 14.58 55.54
C ALA A 809 30.61 14.87 55.07
N ASP A 810 29.59 14.47 55.85
CA ASP A 810 28.20 14.89 55.65
C ASP A 810 27.42 14.88 56.95
N PHE A 811 26.45 15.77 57.10
CA PHE A 811 25.54 15.78 58.24
C PHE A 811 24.22 16.48 57.96
N SER A 812 23.25 16.22 58.82
CA SER A 812 21.94 16.87 58.82
C SER A 812 21.60 17.46 60.18
N ALA A 813 20.66 18.41 60.21
CA ALA A 813 20.12 19.02 61.42
C ALA A 813 18.61 18.81 61.46
N ASN A 814 18.04 18.55 62.64
CA ASN A 814 16.59 18.38 62.79
C ASN A 814 15.79 19.65 62.47
N THR A 815 16.42 20.83 62.57
CA THR A 815 15.89 22.12 62.15
C THR A 815 17.03 23.07 61.79
N THR A 816 16.84 23.89 60.75
CA THR A 816 17.82 24.88 60.29
C THR A 816 17.41 26.32 60.58
N SER A 817 16.22 26.56 61.15
CA SER A 817 15.81 27.88 61.63
C SER A 817 14.75 27.84 62.72
N GLY A 818 14.70 28.89 63.55
CA GLY A 818 13.73 29.00 64.65
C GLY A 818 13.98 30.20 65.56
N THR A 819 13.22 30.37 66.63
CA THR A 819 13.38 31.50 67.56
C THR A 819 14.22 31.14 68.78
N ALA A 820 15.01 32.09 69.27
CA ALA A 820 15.87 31.93 70.44
C ALA A 820 15.04 31.72 71.73
N PRO A 821 15.37 30.77 72.62
CA PRO A 821 16.45 29.79 72.47
C PRO A 821 16.06 28.61 71.56
N LEU A 822 16.86 28.34 70.53
CA LEU A 822 16.65 27.24 69.57
C LEU A 822 17.57 26.07 69.89
N THR A 823 17.01 24.89 70.19
CA THR A 823 17.79 23.66 70.37
C THR A 823 17.79 22.84 69.09
N VAL A 824 18.97 22.56 68.54
CA VAL A 824 19.18 21.81 67.30
C VAL A 824 19.92 20.51 67.61
N GLU A 825 19.43 19.41 67.05
CA GLU A 825 20.06 18.09 67.11
C GLU A 825 20.69 17.81 65.74
N PHE A 826 22.00 17.56 65.73
CA PHE A 826 22.75 17.23 64.52
C PHE A 826 22.94 15.71 64.42
N THR A 827 22.81 15.19 63.20
CA THR A 827 23.03 13.78 62.85
C THR A 827 24.13 13.68 61.81
N ASP A 828 25.21 12.98 62.15
CA ASP A 828 26.30 12.64 61.22
C ASP A 828 25.85 11.61 60.18
N ASN A 829 26.16 11.90 58.93
CA ASN A 829 25.94 11.03 57.77
C ASN A 829 27.27 10.72 57.04
N SER A 830 28.41 11.04 57.65
CA SER A 830 29.72 10.91 57.02
C SER A 830 30.08 9.45 56.74
N GLU A 831 30.77 9.21 55.62
CA GLU A 831 31.29 7.89 55.24
C GLU A 831 32.77 7.79 55.62
N ASN A 832 33.21 6.57 56.00
CA ASN A 832 34.60 6.25 56.33
C ASN A 832 35.24 7.12 57.45
N ALA A 833 34.43 7.80 58.27
CA ALA A 833 34.89 8.64 59.38
C ALA A 833 35.22 7.81 60.65
N GLU A 834 36.37 8.09 61.29
CA GLU A 834 36.73 7.50 62.59
C GLU A 834 36.71 8.53 63.73
N ASN A 835 36.94 9.80 63.42
CA ASN A 835 36.98 10.91 64.37
C ASN A 835 36.12 12.08 63.88
N TYR A 836 35.55 12.85 64.82
CA TYR A 836 34.62 13.94 64.57
C TYR A 836 35.05 15.19 65.32
N GLU A 837 35.04 16.35 64.65
CA GLU A 837 35.21 17.67 65.26
C GLU A 837 34.16 18.63 64.72
N TRP A 838 33.29 19.10 65.61
CA TRP A 838 32.22 20.05 65.32
C TRP A 838 32.56 21.43 65.84
N ASP A 839 32.31 22.47 65.03
CA ASP A 839 32.21 23.87 65.45
C ASP A 839 30.81 24.37 65.10
N PHE A 840 30.04 24.82 66.10
CA PHE A 840 28.65 25.22 65.91
C PHE A 840 28.46 26.71 65.58
N GLY A 841 29.55 27.48 65.44
CA GLY A 841 29.53 28.90 65.11
C GLY A 841 29.15 29.83 66.26
N ASN A 842 28.59 29.30 67.37
CA ASN A 842 28.29 30.05 68.60
C ASN A 842 29.45 30.04 69.62
N GLY A 843 30.58 29.42 69.27
CA GLY A 843 31.75 29.24 70.13
C GLY A 843 31.76 27.93 70.94
N GLU A 844 30.74 27.08 70.81
CA GLU A 844 30.75 25.70 71.30
C GLU A 844 31.30 24.73 70.25
N THR A 845 31.92 23.64 70.70
CA THR A 845 32.47 22.56 69.86
C THR A 845 32.12 21.20 70.45
N SER A 846 32.13 20.15 69.62
CA SER A 846 31.88 18.76 70.06
C SER A 846 32.75 17.76 69.30
N THR A 847 32.96 16.58 69.89
CA THR A 847 33.57 15.42 69.22
C THR A 847 32.65 14.19 69.26
N GLU A 848 31.37 14.39 69.61
CA GLU A 848 30.35 13.35 69.52
C GLU A 848 29.87 13.24 68.08
N ALA A 849 29.54 12.03 67.60
CA ALA A 849 29.02 11.86 66.24
C ALA A 849 27.70 12.61 66.03
N ASN A 850 26.79 12.62 67.02
CA ASN A 850 25.46 13.24 66.91
C ASN A 850 25.20 14.22 68.08
N PRO A 851 25.75 15.45 68.05
CA PRO A 851 25.64 16.41 69.14
C PRO A 851 24.29 17.18 69.17
N THR A 852 23.96 17.74 70.32
CA THR A 852 22.79 18.64 70.50
C THR A 852 23.24 19.97 71.09
N VAL A 853 22.82 21.09 70.47
CA VAL A 853 23.27 22.45 70.80
C VAL A 853 22.09 23.39 70.93
N THR A 854 22.13 24.31 71.90
CA THR A 854 21.11 25.34 72.09
C THR A 854 21.69 26.73 71.78
N TYR A 855 21.10 27.41 70.81
CA TYR A 855 21.42 28.79 70.44
C TYR A 855 20.51 29.76 71.20
N GLU A 856 21.08 30.47 72.17
CA GLU A 856 20.36 31.34 73.12
C GLU A 856 20.09 32.75 72.58
N GLU A 857 20.83 33.20 71.56
CA GLU A 857 20.71 34.53 70.95
C GLU A 857 20.41 34.43 69.47
N ALA A 858 19.68 35.43 68.95
CA ALA A 858 19.33 35.53 67.55
C ALA A 858 20.54 35.95 66.71
N ASP A 859 20.99 35.08 65.81
CA ASP A 859 22.06 35.29 64.84
C ASP A 859 22.01 34.20 63.76
N GLU A 860 22.86 34.32 62.73
CA GLU A 860 23.15 33.23 61.79
C GLU A 860 24.45 32.52 62.18
N TYR A 861 24.36 31.24 62.51
CA TYR A 861 25.49 30.43 62.94
C TYR A 861 25.87 29.43 61.84
N THR A 862 27.12 29.48 61.37
CA THR A 862 27.67 28.46 60.47
C THR A 862 28.20 27.30 61.30
N VAL A 863 27.68 26.10 61.02
CA VAL A 863 28.08 24.84 61.66
C VAL A 863 28.99 24.08 60.71
N THR A 864 30.14 23.68 61.21
CA THR A 864 31.17 22.95 60.46
C THR A 864 31.43 21.61 61.14
N LEU A 865 31.37 20.52 60.37
CA LEU A 865 31.82 19.19 60.78
C LEU A 865 33.07 18.82 60.00
N THR A 866 34.18 18.56 60.68
CA THR A 866 35.37 17.94 60.12
C THR A 866 35.46 16.49 60.61
N VAL A 867 35.56 15.54 59.67
CA VAL A 867 35.77 14.11 59.98
C VAL A 867 37.13 13.64 59.49
N SER A 868 37.72 12.69 60.23
CA SER A 868 39.04 12.15 59.86
C SER A 868 39.23 10.67 60.17
N ASN A 869 40.12 10.05 59.39
CA ASN A 869 40.62 8.69 59.57
C ASN A 869 42.13 8.64 59.21
N ASP A 870 42.72 7.44 59.17
CA ASP A 870 44.14 7.25 58.84
C ASP A 870 44.52 7.66 57.39
N ALA A 871 43.55 7.83 56.48
CA ALA A 871 43.74 8.26 55.09
C ALA A 871 43.77 9.79 54.93
N GLY A 872 42.98 10.53 55.71
CA GLY A 872 42.88 11.98 55.60
C GLY A 872 41.73 12.59 56.41
N GLU A 873 41.39 13.84 56.11
CA GLU A 873 40.26 14.56 56.71
C GLU A 873 39.43 15.23 55.60
N ASP A 874 38.12 15.34 55.83
CA ASP A 874 37.17 16.07 54.97
C ASP A 874 36.22 16.92 55.83
N THR A 875 35.51 17.89 55.24
CA THR A 875 34.70 18.86 56.00
C THR A 875 33.42 19.29 55.28
N ALA A 876 32.31 19.32 56.02
CA ALA A 876 31.01 19.81 55.58
C ALA A 876 30.54 21.00 56.41
N GLU A 877 29.74 21.90 55.81
CA GLU A 877 29.21 23.11 56.48
C GLU A 877 27.71 23.33 56.18
N THR A 878 26.97 23.84 57.17
CA THR A 878 25.58 24.32 57.01
C THR A 878 25.31 25.55 57.87
N THR A 879 24.21 26.27 57.61
CA THR A 879 23.84 27.48 58.38
C THR A 879 22.55 27.26 59.17
N ILE A 880 22.57 27.65 60.46
CA ILE A 880 21.41 27.70 61.35
C ILE A 880 21.03 29.17 61.61
N THR A 881 19.79 29.54 61.27
CA THR A 881 19.28 30.91 61.46
C THR A 881 18.39 30.99 62.70
N VAL A 882 18.79 31.79 63.70
CA VAL A 882 18.03 31.97 64.93
C VAL A 882 17.44 33.37 64.98
N ASP A 883 16.12 33.46 65.05
CA ASP A 883 15.37 34.71 65.17
C ASP A 883 15.14 35.11 66.62
N ALA A 884 14.95 36.41 66.90
CA ALA A 884 14.67 36.87 68.25
C ALA A 884 13.26 36.44 68.70
N ALA A 885 13.12 35.97 69.94
CA ALA A 885 11.80 35.70 70.51
C ALA A 885 10.94 36.98 70.53
N GLU A 886 9.75 36.93 69.92
CA GLU A 886 8.80 38.03 69.96
C GLU A 886 8.29 38.27 71.39
N GLU A 887 8.56 39.46 71.94
CA GLU A 887 7.95 39.92 73.20
C GLU A 887 6.42 40.07 73.02
N PRO A 888 5.57 39.67 73.99
CA PRO A 888 4.11 39.75 73.84
C PRO A 888 3.67 41.22 73.90
N GLY A 889 3.54 41.82 72.71
CA GLY A 889 3.11 43.19 72.49
C GLY A 889 1.60 43.29 72.26
N ASP A 890 0.94 43.90 73.24
CA ASP A 890 -0.43 44.40 73.24
C ASP A 890 -0.79 45.17 71.96
N GLY A 891 -2.03 45.01 71.51
CA GLY A 891 -2.46 45.37 70.17
C GLY A 891 -2.48 46.87 69.88
N GLU A 892 -2.35 47.19 68.59
CA GLU A 892 -3.24 48.12 67.90
C GLU A 892 -3.03 47.98 66.40
N GLY A 893 -4.14 47.82 65.69
CA GLY A 893 -4.13 47.54 64.26
C GLY A 893 -3.67 48.71 63.41
N ASN A 894 -3.02 48.39 62.30
CA ASN A 894 -3.26 49.02 61.01
C ASN A 894 -2.67 48.14 59.90
N GLY A 895 -3.38 48.14 58.77
CA GLY A 895 -3.26 47.26 57.61
C GLY A 895 -1.86 46.78 57.24
N VAL A 896 -1.79 45.47 56.99
CA VAL A 896 -0.69 44.81 56.28
C VAL A 896 -1.27 44.23 54.98
N PRO A 897 -0.64 44.48 53.82
CA PRO A 897 -0.87 43.76 52.58
C PRO A 897 -0.07 42.44 52.56
N GLY A 898 -0.62 41.41 51.94
CA GLY A 898 0.13 40.23 51.50
C GLY A 898 0.33 39.13 52.56
N PHE A 899 -0.22 37.96 52.27
CA PHE A 899 0.19 36.60 52.64
C PHE A 899 -0.55 35.74 51.60
N GLU A 900 0.08 35.21 50.54
CA GLU A 900 0.92 34.00 50.54
C GLU A 900 0.42 32.90 51.48
N ALA A 901 0.04 31.76 50.90
CA ALA A 901 0.39 30.42 51.37
C ALA A 901 -0.18 29.41 50.35
N VAL A 902 0.61 28.88 49.42
CA VAL A 902 1.48 27.67 49.46
C VAL A 902 0.81 26.51 48.69
N PHE A 903 1.66 25.82 47.91
CA PHE A 903 1.54 24.53 47.20
C PHE A 903 1.03 24.58 45.75
N ALA A 904 1.54 23.84 44.78
CA ALA A 904 2.82 23.15 44.49
C ALA A 904 2.60 22.45 43.13
N ILE A 905 3.69 22.31 42.36
CA ILE A 905 3.91 21.31 41.29
C ILE A 905 3.08 21.43 40.00
N ALA A 906 3.78 21.76 38.91
CA ALA A 906 3.86 21.02 37.64
C ALA A 906 4.11 22.00 36.48
N GLY A 907 5.19 21.78 35.73
CA GLY A 907 5.39 22.47 34.47
C GLY A 907 6.80 22.34 33.94
N LEU A 908 7.00 21.34 33.09
CA LEU A 908 7.44 21.47 31.69
C LEU A 908 8.54 20.47 31.29
N LEU A 909 8.10 19.34 30.73
CA LEU A 909 8.70 18.78 29.51
C LEU A 909 8.46 19.82 28.40
N ALA A 910 9.55 20.39 27.87
CA ALA A 910 10.07 20.13 26.51
C ALA A 910 9.18 20.83 25.45
N ILE A 911 9.61 21.62 24.47
CA ILE A 911 10.81 21.82 23.65
C ILE A 911 10.62 23.27 23.13
N ALA A 912 11.56 24.20 23.05
CA ALA A 912 12.74 24.24 22.21
C ALA A 912 13.46 25.58 22.46
N PHE A 913 14.65 25.71 21.87
CA PHE A 913 15.25 26.97 21.41
C PHE A 913 16.33 27.59 22.29
N LEU A 914 17.51 26.94 22.30
CA LEU A 914 18.77 27.66 22.38
C LEU A 914 18.89 28.65 21.21
N VAL A 915 18.90 29.93 21.58
CA VAL A 915 19.74 31.01 21.03
C VAL A 915 19.43 31.47 19.60
N ARG A 916 18.76 32.63 19.50
CA ARG A 916 19.43 33.96 19.39
C ARG A 916 18.38 35.07 19.52
N ARG A 917 18.19 35.62 20.71
CA ARG A 917 18.77 36.90 21.17
C ARG A 917 18.32 38.15 20.38
N ASN A 918 17.53 38.97 21.08
CA ASN A 918 17.52 40.44 21.14
C ASN A 918 17.30 41.31 19.89
N ARG A 919 16.43 42.30 20.11
CA ARG A 919 16.42 43.69 19.58
C ARG A 919 16.04 43.79 18.09
N ASN A 920 14.87 44.29 17.70
CA ASN A 920 14.08 45.45 18.15
C ASN A 920 12.58 45.17 18.11
#